data_AF-A0A1N6V856-F1
#
_entry.id   AF-A0A1N6V856-F1
#
_cell.length_a   1.000
_cell.length_b   1.000
_cell.length_c   1.000
_cell.angle_alpha   90.00
_cell.angle_beta   90.00
_cell.angle_gamma   90.00
#
_symmetry.space_group_name_H-M   'P 1'
#
loop_
_entity.id
_entity.type
_entity.pdbx_description
1 polymer ?
#
loop_
_entity_poly.entity_id
_entity_poly.type
_entity_poly.pdbx_seq_one_letter_code
_entity_poly.pdbx_strand_id
1 'polypeptide(L)'
;MTSDLRVALLGAGYIASWHADAIKAAPGARLVAICDPAIDAAEALASSHGVAAFADLDQMIAAGVCDVVHILAPPDLHRDLAVRCLNAGLHVLVEKPVALSVAELDEMEAAAQAAGRQLGACHNFLGLPGYERLKRAVQAGDLGVVSSVQVNWALPLVPLRSGPYGLWMLRQTQNLLLELGPHPFSLAADLFGPLEIEHVSLGQWITLPGGERRPQSWRILARAGKVDVTIALSLVETFDDRSVTLRGSSGMARLDYAADALVVSRDNTADLVLNPLVKELSRAGAHLREGLRNALRQAASLNQKSPYGLSFRATVAGFYDGIRAGRPDPRFAPGSARAVMQGIKDALACLPVLPPVPARPAGTPQPRVMVIGGTGFIGRNLTRRLVQRGHDVRVLSRGRNGPFSDIADHVETLGVSLRDEDGLAAAMQGMDCVFNLAKSTDKSWQAALENDVATTERIGRAAIRAGIGRLVHTGTIASYDMSDPARTITEASDFGQMDSRNIYARSKAEGERRLVAMQTQGLRLVIARPGIVLGDGGPLQHWGIGRWHGAGAVRLWGNGRNILPFVLACDVSDGLIAMMERDEALGESFNLIGEPMFSGRDYFAAIYRRRGARIRVSGSNLTALWAADAVKQGLKRHALRRKGAAPASLADWKSRGHLSRFDNAKPKRLLGWTPEADRDAFWRRAIDEAHLFW
;
A
#
# COMPACT_ATOMS: atom_id res chain seq x y z
N MET A 1 -14.26 -4.58 40.44
CA MET A 1 -13.45 -4.74 39.22
C MET A 1 -14.43 -4.83 38.06
N THR A 2 -14.48 -3.84 37.19
CA THR A 2 -15.30 -3.91 35.97
C THR A 2 -14.72 -4.97 35.05
N SER A 3 -15.55 -5.85 34.50
CA SER A 3 -15.12 -6.86 33.52
C SER A 3 -14.50 -6.20 32.28
N ASP A 4 -13.45 -6.80 31.73
CA ASP A 4 -12.82 -6.32 30.49
C ASP A 4 -13.83 -6.27 29.34
N LEU A 5 -13.81 -5.17 28.57
CA LEU A 5 -14.57 -5.05 27.33
C LEU A 5 -14.06 -6.09 26.32
N ARG A 6 -14.95 -6.95 25.83
CA ARG A 6 -14.64 -7.93 24.78
C ARG A 6 -14.82 -7.28 23.42
N VAL A 7 -13.76 -7.20 22.64
CA VAL A 7 -13.73 -6.43 21.39
C VAL A 7 -13.61 -7.36 20.19
N ALA A 8 -14.43 -7.15 19.17
CA ALA A 8 -14.30 -7.77 17.87
C ALA A 8 -13.82 -6.77 16.82
N LEU A 9 -13.03 -7.24 15.84
CA LEU A 9 -12.71 -6.47 14.64
C LEU A 9 -13.57 -6.96 13.47
N LEU A 10 -14.20 -6.05 12.76
CA LEU A 10 -14.92 -6.32 11.53
C LEU A 10 -14.12 -5.78 10.34
N GLY A 11 -13.43 -6.68 9.64
CA GLY A 11 -12.44 -6.38 8.61
C GLY A 11 -11.02 -6.79 9.06
N ALA A 12 -10.40 -7.68 8.30
CA ALA A 12 -9.02 -8.17 8.49
C ALA A 12 -8.03 -7.49 7.52
N GLY A 13 -8.35 -6.25 7.11
CA GLY A 13 -7.55 -5.45 6.19
C GLY A 13 -6.30 -4.82 6.81
N TYR A 14 -5.69 -3.88 6.06
CA TYR A 14 -4.43 -3.24 6.44
C TYR A 14 -4.45 -2.57 7.83
N ILE A 15 -5.58 -1.98 8.20
CA ILE A 15 -5.70 -1.19 9.44
C ILE A 15 -5.97 -2.07 10.68
N ALA A 16 -6.39 -3.31 10.48
CA ALA A 16 -6.80 -4.22 11.55
C ALA A 16 -5.70 -4.50 12.57
N SER A 17 -4.44 -4.64 12.12
CA SER A 17 -3.32 -4.84 13.03
C SER A 17 -3.07 -3.63 13.94
N TRP A 18 -3.32 -2.39 13.47
CA TRP A 18 -3.16 -1.19 14.27
C TRP A 18 -4.24 -1.11 15.36
N HIS A 19 -5.48 -1.48 15.04
CA HIS A 19 -6.55 -1.59 16.03
C HIS A 19 -6.28 -2.73 17.02
N ALA A 20 -5.85 -3.91 16.57
CA ALA A 20 -5.52 -5.03 17.45
C ALA A 20 -4.40 -4.65 18.46
N ASP A 21 -3.37 -3.96 17.99
CA ASP A 21 -2.29 -3.44 18.84
C ASP A 21 -2.77 -2.35 19.81
N ALA A 22 -3.70 -1.49 19.38
CA ALA A 22 -4.29 -0.46 20.23
C ALA A 22 -5.21 -1.07 21.31
N ILE A 23 -6.04 -2.05 20.95
CA ILE A 23 -6.88 -2.81 21.89
C ILE A 23 -6.02 -3.48 22.95
N LYS A 24 -4.97 -4.19 22.53
CA LYS A 24 -4.05 -4.89 23.43
C LYS A 24 -3.34 -3.94 24.41
N ALA A 25 -3.12 -2.69 24.01
CA ALA A 25 -2.50 -1.67 24.85
C ALA A 25 -3.51 -0.93 25.77
N ALA A 26 -4.81 -1.03 25.50
CA ALA A 26 -5.84 -0.33 26.25
C ALA A 26 -6.21 -1.12 27.53
N PRO A 27 -6.12 -0.50 28.72
CA PRO A 27 -6.53 -1.15 29.97
C PRO A 27 -8.00 -1.55 29.92
N GLY A 28 -8.33 -2.74 30.44
CA GLY A 28 -9.71 -3.22 30.57
C GLY A 28 -10.41 -3.54 29.25
N ALA A 29 -9.66 -3.90 28.21
CA ALA A 29 -10.19 -4.36 26.93
C ALA A 29 -9.38 -5.56 26.42
N ARG A 30 -10.04 -6.47 25.73
CA ARG A 30 -9.41 -7.66 25.10
C ARG A 30 -10.01 -7.96 23.74
N LEU A 31 -9.15 -8.24 22.76
CA LEU A 31 -9.57 -8.74 21.46
C LEU A 31 -10.08 -10.19 21.62
N VAL A 32 -11.26 -10.50 21.10
CA VAL A 32 -11.89 -11.84 21.23
C VAL A 32 -12.29 -12.47 19.91
N ALA A 33 -12.48 -11.67 18.86
CA ALA A 33 -12.95 -12.16 17.56
C ALA A 33 -12.50 -11.27 16.41
N ILE A 34 -12.36 -11.86 15.23
CA ILE A 34 -12.13 -11.16 13.96
C ILE A 34 -13.15 -11.70 12.95
N CYS A 35 -13.87 -10.80 12.29
CA CYS A 35 -14.87 -11.13 11.28
C CYS A 35 -14.47 -10.52 9.94
N ASP A 36 -14.39 -11.32 8.89
CA ASP A 36 -14.18 -10.86 7.51
C ASP A 36 -14.80 -11.87 6.53
N PRO A 37 -15.54 -11.44 5.49
CA PRO A 37 -16.06 -12.35 4.47
C PRO A 37 -14.96 -13.13 3.75
N ALA A 38 -13.75 -12.58 3.65
CA ALA A 38 -12.56 -13.34 3.30
C ALA A 38 -12.06 -14.07 4.56
N ILE A 39 -12.67 -15.22 4.86
CA ILE A 39 -12.38 -16.02 6.06
C ILE A 39 -10.88 -16.31 6.23
N ASP A 40 -10.16 -16.53 5.12
CA ASP A 40 -8.71 -16.72 5.11
C ASP A 40 -7.94 -15.55 5.77
N ALA A 41 -8.38 -14.31 5.50
CA ALA A 41 -7.76 -13.12 6.08
C ALA A 41 -8.11 -12.99 7.56
N ALA A 42 -9.36 -13.30 7.94
CA ALA A 42 -9.80 -13.33 9.33
C ALA A 42 -9.01 -14.38 10.14
N GLU A 43 -8.90 -15.61 9.67
CA GLU A 43 -8.15 -16.69 10.32
C GLU A 43 -6.66 -16.37 10.49
N ALA A 44 -6.03 -15.81 9.45
CA ALA A 44 -4.62 -15.44 9.51
C ALA A 44 -4.35 -14.39 10.60
N LEU A 45 -5.21 -13.36 10.69
CA LEU A 45 -5.07 -12.35 11.75
C LEU A 45 -5.47 -12.92 13.11
N ALA A 46 -6.55 -13.69 13.20
CA ALA A 46 -7.07 -14.25 14.43
C ALA A 46 -6.08 -15.22 15.09
N SER A 47 -5.45 -16.09 14.30
CA SER A 47 -4.40 -17.01 14.75
C SER A 47 -3.22 -16.26 15.38
N SER A 48 -2.82 -15.11 14.82
CA SER A 48 -1.72 -14.31 15.36
C SER A 48 -2.01 -13.69 16.74
N HIS A 49 -3.30 -13.62 17.11
CA HIS A 49 -3.78 -13.10 18.38
C HIS A 49 -4.39 -14.19 19.30
N GLY A 50 -4.55 -15.42 18.83
CA GLY A 50 -5.17 -16.52 19.57
C GLY A 50 -6.68 -16.32 19.82
N VAL A 51 -7.40 -15.76 18.84
CA VAL A 51 -8.83 -15.41 18.95
C VAL A 51 -9.68 -16.14 17.89
N ALA A 52 -11.01 -16.07 18.00
CA ALA A 52 -11.91 -16.69 17.05
C ALA A 52 -11.98 -15.91 15.72
N ALA A 53 -12.20 -16.63 14.62
CA ALA A 53 -12.46 -16.05 13.30
C ALA A 53 -13.90 -16.36 12.86
N PHE A 54 -14.56 -15.38 12.24
CA PHE A 54 -15.92 -15.52 11.70
C PHE A 54 -15.93 -15.05 10.24
N ALA A 55 -16.67 -15.75 9.38
CA ALA A 55 -16.87 -15.32 7.99
C ALA A 55 -18.08 -14.36 7.85
N ASP A 56 -18.99 -14.41 8.82
CA ASP A 56 -20.27 -13.71 8.78
C ASP A 56 -20.54 -12.94 10.08
N LEU A 57 -21.09 -11.73 9.93
CA LEU A 57 -21.36 -10.82 11.04
C LEU A 57 -22.50 -11.34 11.92
N ASP A 58 -23.57 -11.87 11.33
CA ASP A 58 -24.73 -12.34 12.11
C ASP A 58 -24.37 -13.55 12.95
N GLN A 59 -23.54 -14.46 12.42
CA GLN A 59 -22.98 -15.56 13.20
C GLN A 59 -22.13 -15.07 14.38
N MET A 60 -21.30 -14.04 14.18
CA MET A 60 -20.50 -13.46 15.26
C MET A 60 -21.38 -12.81 16.33
N ILE A 61 -22.42 -12.07 15.92
CA ILE A 61 -23.39 -11.44 16.83
C ILE A 61 -24.16 -12.51 17.62
N ALA A 62 -24.68 -13.53 16.95
CA ALA A 62 -25.43 -14.62 17.56
C ALA A 62 -24.60 -15.41 18.57
N ALA A 63 -23.28 -15.50 18.37
CA ALA A 63 -22.36 -16.13 19.30
C ALA A 63 -22.16 -15.33 20.61
N GLY A 64 -22.58 -14.07 20.69
CA GLY A 64 -22.54 -13.26 21.92
C GLY A 64 -21.12 -13.03 22.47
N VAL A 65 -20.10 -13.07 21.60
CA VAL A 65 -18.70 -13.14 22.00
C VAL A 65 -18.11 -11.79 22.43
N CYS A 66 -18.66 -10.67 21.96
CA CYS A 66 -18.12 -9.32 22.15
C CYS A 66 -19.15 -8.32 22.70
N ASP A 67 -18.65 -7.23 23.29
CA ASP A 67 -19.40 -6.06 23.77
C ASP A 67 -19.17 -4.82 22.87
N VAL A 68 -18.08 -4.83 22.11
CA VAL A 68 -17.63 -3.73 21.24
C VAL A 68 -17.20 -4.27 19.88
N VAL A 69 -17.55 -3.56 18.80
CA VAL A 69 -17.08 -3.83 17.43
C VAL A 69 -16.31 -2.64 16.89
N HIS A 70 -15.11 -2.89 16.37
CA HIS A 70 -14.40 -1.94 15.52
C HIS A 70 -14.69 -2.25 14.06
N ILE A 71 -15.30 -1.32 13.32
CA ILE A 71 -15.64 -1.48 11.90
C ILE A 71 -14.49 -0.92 11.07
N LEU A 72 -13.80 -1.82 10.37
CA LEU A 72 -12.58 -1.59 9.60
C LEU A 72 -12.77 -2.00 8.13
N ALA A 73 -14.03 -2.02 7.68
CA ALA A 73 -14.46 -2.42 6.34
C ALA A 73 -14.23 -1.28 5.32
N PRO A 74 -14.49 -1.52 4.03
CA PRO A 74 -14.61 -0.44 3.05
C PRO A 74 -15.69 0.59 3.45
N PRO A 75 -15.50 1.90 3.14
CA PRO A 75 -16.40 2.97 3.59
C PRO A 75 -17.86 2.83 3.20
N ASP A 76 -18.14 2.26 2.02
CA ASP A 76 -19.48 2.00 1.52
C ASP A 76 -20.28 0.99 2.36
N LEU A 77 -19.62 0.26 3.26
CA LEU A 77 -20.27 -0.70 4.16
C LEU A 77 -20.45 -0.18 5.58
N HIS A 78 -19.88 0.98 5.93
CA HIS A 78 -19.83 1.45 7.32
C HIS A 78 -21.22 1.64 7.94
N ARG A 79 -22.14 2.31 7.24
CA ARG A 79 -23.50 2.58 7.74
C ARG A 79 -24.24 1.30 8.08
N ASP A 80 -24.35 0.38 7.12
CA ASP A 80 -25.11 -0.85 7.26
C ASP A 80 -24.55 -1.73 8.38
N LEU A 81 -23.22 -1.87 8.45
CA LEU A 81 -22.56 -2.66 9.48
C LEU A 81 -22.68 -2.03 10.87
N ALA A 82 -22.57 -0.70 10.97
CA ALA A 82 -22.70 0.03 12.23
C ALA A 82 -24.11 -0.09 12.79
N VAL A 83 -25.13 0.19 11.97
CA VAL A 83 -26.54 0.10 12.39
C VAL A 83 -26.87 -1.32 12.85
N ARG A 84 -26.42 -2.36 12.15
CA ARG A 84 -26.60 -3.75 12.56
C ARG A 84 -25.96 -4.06 13.91
N CYS A 85 -24.70 -3.65 14.12
CA CYS A 85 -24.00 -3.88 15.40
C CYS A 85 -24.67 -3.12 16.56
N LEU A 86 -25.08 -1.86 16.34
CA LEU A 86 -25.74 -1.02 17.34
C LEU A 86 -27.10 -1.62 17.73
N ASN A 87 -27.91 -2.03 16.76
CA ASN A 87 -29.20 -2.68 16.99
C ASN A 87 -29.07 -4.02 17.74
N ALA A 88 -27.92 -4.71 17.60
CA ALA A 88 -27.58 -5.89 18.39
C ALA A 88 -27.10 -5.55 19.83
N GLY A 89 -27.10 -4.28 20.22
CA GLY A 89 -26.69 -3.83 21.55
C GLY A 89 -25.18 -3.74 21.76
N LEU A 90 -24.39 -3.63 20.70
CA LEU A 90 -22.93 -3.51 20.76
C LEU A 90 -22.50 -2.04 20.68
N HIS A 91 -21.41 -1.68 21.37
CA HIS A 91 -20.74 -0.40 21.12
C HIS A 91 -19.95 -0.47 19.81
N VAL A 92 -19.87 0.64 19.07
CA VAL A 92 -19.25 0.64 17.73
C VAL A 92 -18.23 1.77 17.60
N LEU A 93 -17.01 1.43 17.16
CA LEU A 93 -16.00 2.39 16.69
C LEU A 93 -15.81 2.19 15.19
N VAL A 94 -15.99 3.24 14.39
CA VAL A 94 -15.92 3.15 12.92
C VAL A 94 -14.66 3.85 12.42
N GLU A 95 -13.95 3.18 11.51
CA GLU A 95 -12.83 3.79 10.77
C GLU A 95 -13.28 4.94 9.86
N LYS A 96 -12.34 5.80 9.49
CA LYS A 96 -12.62 6.96 8.64
C LYS A 96 -12.64 6.59 7.15
N PRO A 97 -13.47 7.26 6.32
CA PRO A 97 -14.56 8.16 6.73
C PRO A 97 -15.68 7.38 7.43
N VAL A 98 -16.25 7.95 8.48
CA VAL A 98 -17.24 7.27 9.34
C VAL A 98 -18.51 6.89 8.57
N ALA A 99 -18.89 7.73 7.61
CA ALA A 99 -20.01 7.54 6.71
C ALA A 99 -19.70 8.23 5.37
N LEU A 100 -20.49 7.99 4.32
CA LEU A 100 -20.36 8.68 3.03
C LEU A 100 -21.19 9.95 2.95
N SER A 101 -22.13 10.15 3.86
CA SER A 101 -22.94 11.36 3.97
C SER A 101 -23.31 11.70 5.41
N VAL A 102 -23.75 12.94 5.63
CA VAL A 102 -24.30 13.37 6.93
C VAL A 102 -25.56 12.59 7.28
N ALA A 103 -26.41 12.27 6.29
CA ALA A 103 -27.64 11.51 6.49
C ALA A 103 -27.36 10.08 6.97
N GLU A 104 -26.36 9.40 6.40
CA GLU A 104 -25.94 8.08 6.88
C GLU A 104 -25.45 8.15 8.33
N LEU A 105 -24.74 9.22 8.72
CA LEU A 105 -24.31 9.43 10.09
C LEU A 105 -25.49 9.67 11.04
N ASP A 106 -26.52 10.40 10.60
CA ASP A 106 -27.77 10.59 11.35
C ASP A 106 -28.43 9.25 11.70
N GLU A 107 -28.50 8.34 10.74
CA GLU A 107 -29.07 7.00 10.94
C GLU A 107 -28.24 6.18 11.93
N MET A 108 -26.91 6.22 11.82
CA MET A 108 -26.00 5.54 12.76
C MET A 108 -26.14 6.10 14.18
N GLU A 109 -26.25 7.42 14.32
CA GLU A 109 -26.43 8.09 15.61
C GLU A 109 -27.79 7.74 16.22
N ALA A 110 -28.87 7.73 15.43
CA ALA A 110 -30.19 7.32 15.89
C ALA A 110 -30.21 5.86 16.40
N ALA A 111 -29.55 4.93 15.68
CA ALA A 111 -29.42 3.54 16.12
C ALA A 111 -28.63 3.43 17.44
N ALA A 112 -27.57 4.22 17.60
CA ALA A 112 -26.77 4.24 18.82
C ALA A 112 -27.56 4.75 20.03
N GLN A 113 -28.33 5.83 19.84
CA GLN A 113 -29.21 6.39 20.86
C GLN A 113 -30.31 5.40 21.26
N ALA A 114 -30.97 4.77 20.29
CA ALA A 114 -32.01 3.77 20.54
C ALA A 114 -31.50 2.55 21.32
N ALA A 115 -30.27 2.11 21.05
CA ALA A 115 -29.63 0.99 21.75
C ALA A 115 -29.02 1.37 23.10
N GLY A 116 -28.91 2.67 23.44
CA GLY A 116 -28.15 3.14 24.59
C GLY A 116 -26.65 2.79 24.49
N ARG A 117 -26.11 2.74 23.26
CA ARG A 117 -24.72 2.36 22.99
C ARG A 117 -23.93 3.52 22.41
N GLN A 118 -22.61 3.41 22.53
CA GLN A 118 -21.69 4.45 22.05
C GLN A 118 -21.30 4.18 20.60
N LEU A 119 -21.47 5.19 19.75
CA LEU A 119 -20.89 5.28 18.41
C LEU A 119 -19.66 6.19 18.45
N GLY A 120 -18.54 5.70 17.92
CA GLY A 120 -17.26 6.41 17.89
C GLY A 120 -16.72 6.57 16.47
N ALA A 121 -16.00 7.67 16.26
CA ALA A 121 -15.33 8.03 15.02
C ALA A 121 -13.81 7.94 15.17
N CYS A 122 -13.14 7.11 14.36
CA CYS A 122 -11.70 6.94 14.45
C CYS A 122 -10.90 8.04 13.71
N HIS A 123 -11.04 9.29 14.14
CA HIS A 123 -10.18 10.40 13.71
C HIS A 123 -8.83 10.35 14.44
N ASN A 124 -8.05 9.30 14.17
CA ASN A 124 -6.92 8.88 14.98
C ASN A 124 -5.90 9.99 15.31
N PHE A 125 -5.60 10.90 14.38
CA PHE A 125 -4.64 12.00 14.61
C PHE A 125 -5.05 12.98 15.72
N LEU A 126 -6.34 13.06 16.07
CA LEU A 126 -6.80 13.82 17.24
C LEU A 126 -6.31 13.21 18.56
N GLY A 127 -5.86 11.95 18.56
CA GLY A 127 -5.24 11.28 19.71
C GLY A 127 -3.73 11.50 19.83
N LEU A 128 -3.09 12.27 18.95
CA LEU A 128 -1.64 12.48 19.03
C LEU A 128 -1.23 13.29 20.27
N PRO A 129 -0.19 12.89 21.01
CA PRO A 129 0.32 13.68 22.14
C PRO A 129 0.75 15.10 21.75
N GLY A 130 1.28 15.30 20.54
CA GLY A 130 1.65 16.59 19.96
C GLY A 130 0.43 17.46 19.69
N TYR A 131 -0.64 16.85 19.19
CA TYR A 131 -1.91 17.53 18.96
C TYR A 131 -2.56 17.97 20.28
N GLU A 132 -2.57 17.11 21.30
CA GLU A 132 -3.04 17.46 22.65
C GLU A 132 -2.27 18.63 23.28
N ARG A 133 -0.97 18.74 23.02
CA ARG A 133 -0.17 19.89 23.46
C ARG A 133 -0.54 21.16 22.67
N LEU A 134 -0.74 21.04 21.35
CA LEU A 134 -1.16 22.14 20.51
C LEU A 134 -2.53 22.69 20.95
N LYS A 135 -3.52 21.81 21.14
CA LYS A 135 -4.87 22.16 21.58
C LYS A 135 -4.86 22.88 22.93
N ARG A 136 -4.09 22.37 23.90
CA ARG A 136 -3.92 23.03 25.21
C ARG A 136 -3.27 24.41 25.09
N ALA A 137 -2.27 24.58 24.22
CA ALA A 137 -1.66 25.89 24.00
C ALA A 137 -2.68 26.89 23.40
N VAL A 138 -3.50 26.46 22.43
CA VAL A 138 -4.56 27.31 21.88
C VAL A 138 -5.56 27.71 22.98
N GLN A 139 -6.03 26.74 23.77
CA GLN A 139 -7.00 26.97 24.85
C GLN A 139 -6.45 27.87 25.97
N ALA A 140 -5.15 27.76 26.28
CA ALA A 140 -4.48 28.59 27.26
C ALA A 140 -4.19 30.02 26.78
N GLY A 141 -4.42 30.34 25.50
CA GLY A 141 -4.07 31.64 24.92
C GLY A 141 -2.57 31.81 24.67
N ASP A 142 -1.80 30.72 24.66
CA ASP A 142 -0.33 30.71 24.53
C ASP A 142 0.18 31.28 23.20
N LEU A 143 -0.69 31.39 22.19
CA LEU A 143 -0.38 31.95 20.87
C LEU A 143 -1.02 33.34 20.66
N GLY A 144 -1.73 33.86 21.67
CA GLY A 144 -2.57 35.04 21.53
C GLY A 144 -3.81 34.75 20.69
N VAL A 145 -4.28 35.75 19.94
CA VAL A 145 -5.43 35.58 19.04
C VAL A 145 -4.97 34.88 17.77
N VAL A 146 -5.44 33.65 17.54
CA VAL A 146 -5.15 32.89 16.31
C VAL A 146 -5.91 33.52 15.14
N SER A 147 -5.19 33.91 14.09
CA SER A 147 -5.77 34.49 12.85
C SER A 147 -5.91 33.46 11.74
N SER A 148 -5.00 32.49 11.67
CA SER A 148 -5.03 31.49 10.61
C SER A 148 -4.47 30.13 11.02
N VAL A 149 -4.99 29.09 10.37
CA VAL A 149 -4.52 27.71 10.42
C VAL A 149 -4.29 27.18 9.02
N GLN A 150 -3.14 26.54 8.82
CA GLN A 150 -2.83 25.77 7.62
C GLN A 150 -2.64 24.31 8.00
N VAL A 151 -3.40 23.42 7.35
CA VAL A 151 -3.28 21.97 7.50
C VAL A 151 -2.82 21.35 6.19
N ASN A 152 -1.63 20.76 6.20
CA ASN A 152 -1.01 20.14 5.04
C ASN A 152 -1.07 18.62 5.17
N TRP A 153 -1.63 17.97 4.15
CA TRP A 153 -1.46 16.55 3.87
C TRP A 153 -0.63 16.38 2.61
N ALA A 154 0.69 16.36 2.74
CA ALA A 154 1.58 16.04 1.64
C ALA A 154 2.15 14.63 1.88
N LEU A 155 1.65 13.63 1.15
CA LEU A 155 2.12 12.25 1.26
C LEU A 155 1.96 11.54 -0.09
N PRO A 156 3.03 10.97 -0.68
CA PRO A 156 2.94 10.24 -1.93
C PRO A 156 1.96 9.05 -1.83
N LEU A 157 0.87 9.13 -2.58
CA LEU A 157 -0.15 8.09 -2.67
C LEU A 157 0.24 7.09 -3.76
N VAL A 158 1.00 6.05 -3.38
CA VAL A 158 1.47 5.02 -4.31
C VAL A 158 0.33 4.43 -5.18
N PRO A 159 -0.87 4.12 -4.66
CA PRO A 159 -1.96 3.62 -5.49
C PRO A 159 -2.39 4.54 -6.63
N LEU A 160 -2.29 5.86 -6.43
CA LEU A 160 -2.62 6.84 -7.45
C LEU A 160 -1.54 6.88 -8.57
N ARG A 161 -0.29 6.55 -8.24
CA ARG A 161 0.85 6.54 -9.18
C ARG A 161 1.04 5.22 -9.92
N SER A 162 0.90 4.09 -9.22
CA SER A 162 1.24 2.76 -9.77
C SER A 162 0.27 1.64 -9.37
N GLY A 163 -0.86 1.99 -8.76
CA GLY A 163 -1.88 1.05 -8.33
C GLY A 163 -1.60 0.37 -6.99
N PRO A 164 -2.51 -0.49 -6.51
CA PRO A 164 -3.67 -1.04 -7.24
C PRO A 164 -4.76 -0.01 -7.51
N TYR A 165 -5.31 0.00 -8.73
CA TYR A 165 -6.28 1.00 -9.19
C TYR A 165 -7.75 0.66 -8.88
N GLY A 166 -8.03 -0.59 -8.48
CA GLY A 166 -9.39 -1.04 -8.13
C GLY A 166 -9.85 -0.63 -6.71
N LEU A 167 -9.05 0.15 -5.98
CA LEU A 167 -9.38 0.61 -4.64
C LEU A 167 -10.58 1.58 -4.68
N TRP A 168 -11.44 1.52 -3.67
CA TRP A 168 -12.61 2.39 -3.55
C TRP A 168 -12.27 3.88 -3.72
N MET A 169 -11.17 4.34 -3.09
CA MET A 169 -10.71 5.73 -3.16
C MET A 169 -10.39 6.23 -4.58
N LEU A 170 -10.08 5.31 -5.51
CA LEU A 170 -9.71 5.64 -6.88
C LEU A 170 -10.89 5.53 -7.86
N ARG A 171 -12.05 4.98 -7.44
CA ARG A 171 -13.22 4.79 -8.31
C ARG A 171 -13.85 6.10 -8.77
N GLN A 172 -13.83 7.13 -7.92
CA GLN A 172 -14.39 8.46 -8.21
C GLN A 172 -13.49 9.54 -7.61
N THR A 173 -13.50 10.74 -8.20
CA THR A 173 -12.71 11.88 -7.70
C THR A 173 -13.10 12.25 -6.26
N GLN A 174 -14.40 12.25 -5.92
CA GLN A 174 -14.84 12.53 -4.55
C GLN A 174 -14.29 11.56 -3.51
N ASN A 175 -14.06 10.29 -3.88
CA ASN A 175 -13.60 9.27 -2.94
C ASN A 175 -12.17 9.55 -2.45
N LEU A 176 -11.35 10.27 -3.23
CA LEU A 176 -10.04 10.73 -2.77
C LEU A 176 -10.17 11.72 -1.60
N LEU A 177 -11.11 12.66 -1.69
CA LEU A 177 -11.34 13.61 -0.62
C LEU A 177 -12.04 12.95 0.59
N LEU A 178 -12.98 12.05 0.36
CA LEU A 178 -13.63 11.28 1.45
C LEU A 178 -12.63 10.39 2.19
N GLU A 179 -11.64 9.83 1.51
CA GLU A 179 -10.64 8.95 2.13
C GLU A 179 -9.58 9.71 2.93
N LEU A 180 -9.10 10.84 2.37
CA LEU A 180 -7.95 11.57 2.91
C LEU A 180 -8.34 12.83 3.70
N GLY A 181 -9.42 13.49 3.29
CA GLY A 181 -9.96 14.71 3.88
C GLY A 181 -10.34 14.59 5.37
N PRO A 182 -10.84 13.46 5.88
CA PRO A 182 -11.20 13.36 7.30
C PRO A 182 -10.08 13.75 8.26
N HIS A 183 -8.81 13.49 7.92
CA HIS A 183 -7.68 13.85 8.76
C HIS A 183 -7.48 15.38 8.90
N PRO A 184 -7.25 16.15 7.82
CA PRO A 184 -7.08 17.60 7.93
C PRO A 184 -8.36 18.31 8.39
N PHE A 185 -9.54 17.86 7.94
CA PHE A 185 -10.81 18.44 8.37
C PHE A 185 -11.04 18.25 9.88
N SER A 186 -10.75 17.07 10.43
CA SER A 186 -10.91 16.84 11.87
C SER A 186 -10.02 17.74 12.72
N LEU A 187 -8.78 17.99 12.28
CA LEU A 187 -7.83 18.85 13.00
C LEU A 187 -8.29 20.31 13.01
N ALA A 188 -8.77 20.82 11.87
CA ALA A 188 -9.28 22.19 11.80
C ALA A 188 -10.60 22.34 12.59
N ALA A 189 -11.51 21.38 12.44
CA ALA A 189 -12.82 21.41 13.08
C ALA A 189 -12.75 21.27 14.60
N ASP A 190 -11.87 20.41 15.13
CA ASP A 190 -11.71 20.25 16.58
C ASP A 190 -11.00 21.44 17.25
N LEU A 191 -10.17 22.20 16.52
CA LEU A 191 -9.51 23.40 17.04
C LEU A 191 -10.42 24.63 17.03
N PHE A 192 -11.22 24.83 15.96
CA PHE A 192 -11.91 26.10 15.72
C PHE A 192 -13.42 25.97 15.47
N GLY A 193 -13.96 24.76 15.40
CA GLY A 193 -15.37 24.50 15.12
C GLY A 193 -15.69 24.27 13.64
N PRO A 194 -16.97 24.29 13.25
CA PRO A 194 -17.41 24.02 11.89
C PRO A 194 -16.72 24.92 10.84
N LEU A 195 -16.46 24.35 9.67
CA LEU A 195 -15.77 25.03 8.57
C LEU A 195 -16.79 25.54 7.54
N GLU A 196 -16.68 26.82 7.18
CA GLU A 196 -17.37 27.43 6.04
C GLU A 196 -16.44 27.38 4.83
N ILE A 197 -16.77 26.57 3.82
CA ILE A 197 -15.89 26.37 2.65
C ILE A 197 -16.11 27.48 1.63
N GLU A 198 -15.05 28.24 1.32
CA GLU A 198 -15.10 29.37 0.38
C GLU A 198 -14.69 28.96 -1.04
N HIS A 199 -13.67 28.10 -1.17
CA HIS A 199 -13.14 27.73 -2.50
C HIS A 199 -12.41 26.39 -2.51
N VAL A 200 -12.51 25.66 -3.61
CA VAL A 200 -11.72 24.44 -3.87
C VAL A 200 -11.07 24.54 -5.25
N SER A 201 -9.75 24.32 -5.29
CA SER A 201 -8.99 24.16 -6.53
C SER A 201 -8.26 22.82 -6.57
N LEU A 202 -8.16 22.27 -7.79
CA LEU A 202 -7.49 21.01 -8.07
C LEU A 202 -6.19 21.28 -8.84
N GLY A 203 -5.15 20.52 -8.54
CA GLY A 203 -3.87 20.61 -9.24
C GLY A 203 -3.82 19.80 -10.54
N GLN A 204 -2.59 19.42 -10.91
CA GLN A 204 -2.32 18.60 -12.09
C GLN A 204 -3.07 17.27 -12.05
N TRP A 205 -3.32 16.69 -13.22
CA TRP A 205 -4.06 15.45 -13.38
C TRP A 205 -3.12 14.28 -13.65
N ILE A 206 -3.44 13.11 -13.12
CA ILE A 206 -2.84 11.83 -13.51
C ILE A 206 -3.89 10.97 -14.21
N THR A 207 -3.49 10.29 -15.28
CA THR A 207 -4.35 9.38 -16.03
C THR A 207 -4.21 7.97 -15.48
N LEU A 208 -5.32 7.40 -15.00
CA LEU A 208 -5.41 6.02 -14.56
C LEU A 208 -5.51 5.09 -15.78
N PRO A 209 -5.15 3.80 -15.63
CA PRO A 209 -5.44 2.83 -16.68
C PRO A 209 -6.96 2.71 -16.86
N GLY A 210 -7.45 2.90 -18.08
CA GLY A 210 -8.87 3.17 -18.36
C GLY A 210 -9.13 4.56 -18.95
N GLY A 211 -8.13 5.45 -18.95
CA GLY A 211 -8.23 6.81 -19.50
C GLY A 211 -8.85 7.83 -18.56
N GLU A 212 -9.44 7.39 -17.44
CA GLU A 212 -9.96 8.26 -16.40
C GLU A 212 -8.85 9.09 -15.74
N ARG A 213 -9.16 10.32 -15.33
CA ARG A 213 -8.20 11.22 -14.70
C ARG A 213 -8.51 11.48 -13.24
N ARG A 214 -7.48 11.68 -12.42
CA ARG A 214 -7.58 12.05 -11.00
C ARG A 214 -6.66 13.24 -10.66
N PRO A 215 -7.06 14.14 -9.75
CA PRO A 215 -6.22 15.26 -9.36
C PRO A 215 -5.08 14.77 -8.45
N GLN A 216 -3.89 15.34 -8.66
CA GLN A 216 -2.70 15.07 -7.85
C GLN A 216 -2.68 15.89 -6.55
N SER A 217 -3.42 16.99 -6.49
CA SER A 217 -3.47 17.87 -5.32
C SER A 217 -4.81 18.63 -5.22
N TRP A 218 -5.12 19.05 -4.00
CA TRP A 218 -6.32 19.81 -3.64
C TRP A 218 -5.89 21.01 -2.79
N ARG A 219 -6.52 22.16 -3.00
CA ARG A 219 -6.38 23.34 -2.13
C ARG A 219 -7.79 23.81 -1.78
N ILE A 220 -8.07 23.86 -0.48
CA ILE A 220 -9.37 24.19 0.07
C ILE A 220 -9.17 25.40 0.97
N LEU A 221 -9.89 26.48 0.65
CA LEU A 221 -9.96 27.71 1.46
C LEU A 221 -11.28 27.70 2.20
N ALA A 222 -11.22 28.01 3.49
CA ALA A 222 -12.36 27.99 4.38
C ALA A 222 -12.19 29.00 5.52
N ARG A 223 -13.26 29.24 6.27
CA ARG A 223 -13.23 30.01 7.53
C ARG A 223 -13.83 29.20 8.66
N ALA A 224 -13.30 29.35 9.87
CA ALA A 224 -13.88 28.83 11.10
C ALA A 224 -14.06 30.00 12.08
N GLY A 225 -15.26 30.59 12.09
CA GLY A 225 -15.53 31.81 12.84
C GLY A 225 -14.67 32.99 12.36
N LYS A 226 -13.64 33.37 13.12
CA LYS A 226 -12.70 34.46 12.78
C LYS A 226 -11.34 33.97 12.29
N VAL A 227 -11.16 32.66 12.13
CA VAL A 227 -9.89 32.05 11.76
C VAL A 227 -9.94 31.65 10.29
N ASP A 228 -8.97 32.11 9.51
CA ASP A 228 -8.79 31.68 8.12
C ASP A 228 -8.17 30.27 8.09
N VAL A 229 -8.79 29.36 7.33
CA VAL A 229 -8.43 27.95 7.27
C VAL A 229 -7.97 27.60 5.85
N THR A 230 -6.77 27.03 5.74
CA THR A 230 -6.28 26.46 4.48
C THR A 230 -5.99 24.98 4.66
N ILE A 231 -6.63 24.14 3.85
CA ILE A 231 -6.36 22.69 3.78
C ILE A 231 -5.72 22.39 2.43
N ALA A 232 -4.54 21.77 2.45
CA ALA A 232 -3.80 21.42 1.24
C ALA A 232 -3.48 19.93 1.20
N LEU A 233 -3.97 19.21 0.19
CA LEU A 233 -3.60 17.83 -0.09
C LEU A 233 -2.65 17.76 -1.28
N SER A 234 -1.54 17.03 -1.17
CA SER A 234 -0.60 16.77 -2.27
C SER A 234 -0.25 15.29 -2.28
N LEU A 235 -0.54 14.59 -3.39
CA LEU A 235 -0.62 13.13 -3.45
C LEU A 235 0.39 12.50 -4.41
N VAL A 236 0.88 13.27 -5.39
CA VAL A 236 1.86 12.81 -6.39
C VAL A 236 3.02 13.80 -6.42
N GLU A 237 4.24 13.30 -6.63
CA GLU A 237 5.51 14.05 -6.59
C GLU A 237 5.64 15.06 -5.45
N THR A 238 5.39 14.61 -4.23
CA THR A 238 5.55 15.42 -3.03
C THR A 238 6.56 14.81 -2.06
N PHE A 239 7.10 15.64 -1.17
CA PHE A 239 7.78 15.19 0.04
C PHE A 239 6.77 15.02 1.19
N ASP A 240 7.07 14.17 2.18
CA ASP A 240 6.21 14.01 3.36
C ASP A 240 6.22 15.32 4.17
N ASP A 241 5.10 16.03 4.15
CA ASP A 241 4.80 17.15 5.04
C ASP A 241 3.35 17.03 5.51
N ARG A 242 3.22 16.44 6.69
CA ARG A 242 1.97 16.26 7.40
C ARG A 242 1.99 17.15 8.62
N SER A 243 1.47 18.37 8.45
CA SER A 243 1.60 19.41 9.47
C SER A 243 0.38 20.29 9.68
N VAL A 244 0.26 20.82 10.89
CA VAL A 244 -0.66 21.90 11.28
C VAL A 244 0.18 23.09 11.67
N THR A 245 -0.04 24.24 11.03
CA THR A 245 0.62 25.51 11.36
C THR A 245 -0.42 26.52 11.80
N LEU A 246 -0.28 27.04 13.02
CA LEU A 246 -1.13 28.09 13.59
C LEU A 246 -0.35 29.40 13.68
N ARG A 247 -0.98 30.50 13.27
CA ARG A 247 -0.44 31.85 13.43
C ARG A 247 -1.34 32.64 14.38
N GLY A 248 -0.79 33.01 15.53
CA GLY A 248 -1.45 33.90 16.47
C GLY A 248 -0.69 35.20 16.67
N SER A 249 -1.34 36.15 17.36
CA SER A 249 -0.83 37.51 17.56
C SER A 249 0.46 37.58 18.37
N SER A 250 0.77 36.57 19.19
CA SER A 250 1.97 36.53 20.05
C SER A 250 2.84 35.29 19.85
N GLY A 251 2.46 34.39 18.92
CA GLY A 251 3.23 33.17 18.68
C GLY A 251 2.77 32.40 17.45
N MET A 252 3.64 31.49 17.00
CA MET A 252 3.36 30.55 15.92
C MET A 252 3.64 29.14 16.41
N ALA A 253 2.72 28.22 16.17
CA ALA A 253 2.91 26.80 16.46
C ALA A 253 2.91 25.99 15.16
N ARG A 254 3.84 25.05 15.04
CA ARG A 254 3.88 24.07 13.96
C ARG A 254 3.97 22.67 14.56
N LEU A 255 2.94 21.87 14.33
CA LEU A 255 2.90 20.45 14.65
C LEU A 255 3.17 19.66 13.38
N ASP A 256 4.26 18.90 13.34
CA ASP A 256 4.45 17.79 12.41
C ASP A 256 3.80 16.54 13.04
N TYR A 257 2.63 16.17 12.53
CA TYR A 257 1.85 15.05 13.04
C TYR A 257 2.26 13.70 12.44
N ALA A 258 3.17 13.68 11.44
CA ALA A 258 3.88 12.46 11.06
C ALA A 258 4.96 12.09 12.09
N ALA A 259 5.63 13.11 12.65
CA ALA A 259 6.73 12.95 13.60
C ALA A 259 6.30 13.11 15.07
N ASP A 260 5.07 13.53 15.38
CA ASP A 260 4.64 13.95 16.74
C ASP A 260 5.52 15.07 17.32
N ALA A 261 6.00 15.99 16.47
CA ALA A 261 6.90 17.07 16.87
C ALA A 261 6.18 18.42 16.83
N LEU A 262 6.01 19.03 18.00
CA LEU A 262 5.42 20.37 18.14
C LEU A 262 6.52 21.39 18.42
N VAL A 263 6.62 22.40 17.56
CA VAL A 263 7.51 23.55 17.76
C VAL A 263 6.67 24.81 17.90
N VAL A 264 6.90 25.54 18.99
CA VAL A 264 6.26 26.84 19.25
C VAL A 264 7.33 27.92 19.21
N SER A 265 7.12 28.93 18.38
CA SER A 265 7.98 30.09 18.23
C SER A 265 7.27 31.30 18.80
N ARG A 266 7.96 32.06 19.65
CA ARG A 266 7.54 33.36 20.16
C ARG A 266 8.68 34.35 20.01
N ASP A 267 8.36 35.62 19.93
CA ASP A 267 9.37 36.66 20.02
C ASP A 267 9.74 36.87 21.48
N ASN A 268 11.05 37.02 21.74
CA ASN A 268 11.56 37.38 23.05
C ASN A 268 11.68 38.91 23.13
N THR A 269 11.46 39.48 24.30
CA THR A 269 11.63 40.92 24.56
C THR A 269 13.09 41.34 24.72
N ALA A 270 14.04 40.42 24.52
CA ALA A 270 15.47 40.69 24.57
C ALA A 270 15.95 41.58 23.40
N ASP A 271 17.10 42.23 23.60
CA ASP A 271 17.72 43.23 22.72
C ASP A 271 17.58 42.92 21.21
N LEU A 272 17.19 43.94 20.42
CA LEU A 272 16.87 43.86 18.98
C LEU A 272 17.99 43.19 18.18
N VAL A 273 19.24 43.33 18.63
CA VAL A 273 20.43 42.79 17.96
C VAL A 273 20.56 41.27 18.11
N LEU A 274 20.24 40.71 19.28
CA LEU A 274 20.43 39.28 19.57
C LEU A 274 19.17 38.43 19.38
N ASN A 275 18.00 39.08 19.32
CA ASN A 275 16.71 38.38 19.21
C ASN A 275 16.62 37.37 18.04
N PRO A 276 17.12 37.67 16.81
CA PRO A 276 17.09 36.68 15.71
C PRO A 276 17.87 35.39 16.03
N LEU A 277 19.07 35.52 16.62
CA LEU A 277 19.89 34.37 16.97
C LEU A 277 19.26 33.56 18.10
N VAL A 278 18.78 34.23 19.15
CA VAL A 278 18.11 33.58 20.29
C VAL A 278 16.86 32.83 19.82
N LYS A 279 16.09 33.40 18.89
CA LYS A 279 14.90 32.78 18.30
C LYS A 279 15.25 31.51 17.51
N GLU A 280 16.27 31.54 16.67
CA GLU A 280 16.71 30.35 15.93
C GLU A 280 17.32 29.27 16.84
N LEU A 281 18.10 29.66 17.86
CA LEU A 281 18.61 28.72 18.87
C LEU A 281 17.47 28.09 19.69
N SER A 282 16.43 28.86 20.03
CA SER A 282 15.24 28.35 20.70
C SER A 282 14.49 27.32 19.84
N ARG A 283 14.33 27.61 18.53
CA ARG A 283 13.75 26.68 17.55
C ARG A 283 14.59 25.41 17.42
N ALA A 284 15.90 25.54 17.27
CA ALA A 284 16.83 24.41 17.21
C ALA A 284 16.75 23.55 18.48
N GLY A 285 16.71 24.19 19.65
CA GLY A 285 16.52 23.53 20.94
C GLY A 285 15.18 22.80 21.05
N ALA A 286 14.09 23.38 20.53
CA ALA A 286 12.78 22.73 20.46
C ALA A 286 12.80 21.49 19.54
N HIS A 287 13.38 21.61 18.35
CA HIS A 287 13.56 20.48 17.43
C HIS A 287 14.41 19.36 18.04
N LEU A 288 15.53 19.70 18.70
CA LEU A 288 16.37 18.72 19.37
C LEU A 288 15.62 18.01 20.51
N ARG A 289 14.86 18.76 21.32
CA ARG A 289 14.06 18.21 22.41
C ARG A 289 12.99 17.24 21.93
N GLU A 290 12.23 17.62 20.90
CA GLU A 290 11.21 16.73 20.32
C GLU A 290 11.86 15.52 19.63
N GLY A 291 12.99 15.71 18.94
CA GLY A 291 13.79 14.63 18.35
C GLY A 291 14.29 13.62 19.39
N LEU A 292 14.87 14.09 20.49
CA LEU A 292 15.32 13.25 21.61
C LEU A 292 14.15 12.54 22.30
N ARG A 293 13.04 13.26 22.54
CA ARG A 293 11.82 12.69 23.10
C ARG A 293 11.30 11.56 22.21
N ASN A 294 11.30 11.73 20.90
CA ASN A 294 10.87 10.71 19.95
C ASN A 294 11.85 9.54 19.88
N ALA A 295 13.16 9.80 19.86
CA ALA A 295 14.19 8.77 19.85
C ALA A 295 14.12 7.91 21.13
N LEU A 296 14.01 8.52 22.30
CA LEU A 296 13.84 7.81 23.58
C LEU A 296 12.56 6.99 23.60
N ARG A 297 11.44 7.54 23.10
CA ARG A 297 10.16 6.80 23.02
C ARG A 297 10.25 5.60 22.09
N GLN A 298 10.93 5.72 20.94
CA GLN A 298 11.16 4.60 20.03
C GLN A 298 12.13 3.56 20.62
N ALA A 299 13.21 3.99 21.28
CA ALA A 299 14.19 3.10 21.90
C ALA A 299 13.58 2.30 23.07
N ALA A 300 12.71 2.91 23.87
CA ALA A 300 12.03 2.26 24.99
C ALA A 300 10.99 1.19 24.57
N SER A 301 10.68 1.06 23.27
CA SER A 301 9.79 0.02 22.76
C SER A 301 10.13 -0.28 21.30
N LEU A 302 11.07 -1.21 21.12
CA LEU A 302 11.61 -1.64 19.82
C LEU A 302 10.56 -2.16 18.82
N ASN A 303 9.29 -2.30 19.20
CA ASN A 303 8.29 -2.93 18.35
C ASN A 303 6.98 -2.15 18.09
N GLN A 304 6.58 -1.09 18.81
CA GLN A 304 5.22 -0.51 18.61
C GLN A 304 5.00 0.98 19.00
N LYS A 305 5.92 1.92 18.71
CA LYS A 305 5.72 3.35 19.05
C LYS A 305 6.06 4.31 17.90
N SER A 306 5.55 4.06 16.69
CA SER A 306 5.47 5.14 15.71
C SER A 306 4.41 6.17 16.16
N PRO A 307 4.56 7.47 15.85
CA PRO A 307 3.50 8.47 16.05
C PRO A 307 2.12 8.01 15.58
N TYR A 308 2.08 7.35 14.42
CA TYR A 308 0.86 6.77 13.88
C TYR A 308 0.23 5.73 14.81
N GLY A 309 0.99 4.78 15.35
CA GLY A 309 0.46 3.81 16.31
C GLY A 309 0.02 4.44 17.64
N LEU A 310 0.69 5.51 18.08
CA LEU A 310 0.26 6.26 19.29
C LEU A 310 -1.09 6.92 19.11
N SER A 311 -1.36 7.44 17.91
CA SER A 311 -2.64 8.08 17.57
C SER A 311 -3.83 7.11 17.74
N PHE A 312 -3.66 5.85 17.30
CA PHE A 312 -4.65 4.79 17.51
C PHE A 312 -4.84 4.44 18.98
N ARG A 313 -3.75 4.27 19.73
CA ARG A 313 -3.82 3.92 21.15
C ARG A 313 -4.61 4.95 21.96
N ALA A 314 -4.33 6.22 21.75
CA ALA A 314 -5.04 7.30 22.45
C ALA A 314 -6.51 7.38 22.03
N THR A 315 -6.81 7.18 20.75
CA THR A 315 -8.17 7.18 20.22
C THR A 315 -9.01 6.03 20.78
N VAL A 316 -8.47 4.80 20.74
CA VAL A 316 -9.13 3.61 21.28
C VAL A 316 -9.29 3.71 22.80
N ALA A 317 -8.28 4.21 23.51
CA ALA A 317 -8.39 4.45 24.95
C ALA A 317 -9.49 5.47 25.29
N GLY A 318 -9.51 6.63 24.60
CA GLY A 318 -10.55 7.65 24.80
C GLY A 318 -11.95 7.14 24.49
N PHE A 319 -12.10 6.27 23.50
CA PHE A 319 -13.36 5.61 23.19
C PHE A 319 -13.84 4.69 24.35
N TYR A 320 -12.97 3.83 24.88
CA TYR A 320 -13.30 2.91 25.98
C TYR A 320 -13.51 3.62 27.32
N ASP A 321 -12.75 4.68 27.59
CA ASP A 321 -12.96 5.51 28.77
C ASP A 321 -14.31 6.20 28.69
N GLY A 322 -14.75 6.61 27.49
CA GLY A 322 -16.10 7.10 27.25
C GLY A 322 -17.20 6.09 27.58
N ILE A 323 -17.01 4.81 27.19
CA ILE A 323 -17.95 3.72 27.51
C ILE A 323 -18.04 3.54 29.02
N ARG A 324 -16.89 3.46 29.70
CA ARG A 324 -16.82 3.22 31.15
C ARG A 324 -17.37 4.39 31.97
N ALA A 325 -17.11 5.61 31.54
CA ALA A 325 -17.58 6.82 32.23
C ALA A 325 -19.02 7.21 31.86
N GLY A 326 -19.62 6.57 30.84
CA GLY A 326 -20.92 6.98 30.30
C GLY A 326 -20.90 8.35 29.61
N ARG A 327 -19.71 8.86 29.26
CA ARG A 327 -19.53 10.18 28.63
C ARG A 327 -18.48 10.10 27.52
N PRO A 328 -18.90 10.02 26.25
CA PRO A 328 -17.98 9.95 25.11
C PRO A 328 -17.00 11.13 25.06
N ASP A 329 -15.77 10.88 24.64
CA ASP A 329 -14.82 11.95 24.31
C ASP A 329 -15.32 12.72 23.09
N PRO A 330 -15.51 14.06 23.17
CA PRO A 330 -16.09 14.84 22.08
C PRO A 330 -15.28 14.76 20.78
N ARG A 331 -13.97 14.50 20.84
CA ARG A 331 -13.11 14.36 19.64
C ARG A 331 -13.49 13.15 18.79
N PHE A 332 -13.98 12.10 19.44
CA PHE A 332 -14.30 10.81 18.82
C PHE A 332 -15.80 10.53 18.81
N ALA A 333 -16.63 11.48 19.26
CA ALA A 333 -18.08 11.37 19.27
C ALA A 333 -18.69 11.64 17.87
N PRO A 334 -19.96 11.26 17.63
CA PRO A 334 -20.63 11.48 16.35
C PRO A 334 -20.65 12.96 15.90
N GLY A 335 -20.73 13.90 16.83
CA GLY A 335 -20.67 15.33 16.53
C GLY A 335 -19.38 15.77 15.83
N SER A 336 -18.23 15.17 16.17
CA SER A 336 -16.95 15.42 15.49
C SER A 336 -16.99 14.91 14.05
N ALA A 337 -17.47 13.67 13.85
CA ALA A 337 -17.64 13.10 12.52
C ALA A 337 -18.60 13.92 11.66
N ARG A 338 -19.68 14.44 12.25
CA ARG A 338 -20.66 15.30 11.56
C ARG A 338 -20.00 16.57 11.03
N ALA A 339 -19.24 17.27 11.87
CA ALA A 339 -18.54 18.49 11.45
C ALA A 339 -17.56 18.22 10.29
N VAL A 340 -16.84 17.11 10.36
CA VAL A 340 -15.91 16.68 9.30
C VAL A 340 -16.65 16.35 8.01
N MET A 341 -17.70 15.54 8.07
CA MET A 341 -18.46 15.11 6.89
C MET A 341 -19.20 16.28 6.24
N GLN A 342 -19.72 17.20 7.04
CA GLN A 342 -20.35 18.42 6.53
C GLN A 342 -19.33 19.29 5.79
N GLY A 343 -18.14 19.53 6.38
CA GLY A 343 -17.09 20.29 5.69
C GLY A 343 -16.63 19.61 4.39
N ILE A 344 -16.50 18.29 4.36
CA ILE A 344 -16.16 17.56 3.12
C ILE A 344 -17.28 17.68 2.08
N LYS A 345 -18.55 17.55 2.48
CA LYS A 345 -19.70 17.74 1.59
C LYS A 345 -19.68 19.14 0.97
N ASP A 346 -19.44 20.17 1.77
CA ASP A 346 -19.40 21.56 1.30
C ASP A 346 -18.20 21.80 0.37
N ALA A 347 -17.06 21.19 0.64
CA ALA A 347 -15.91 21.21 -0.27
C ALA A 347 -16.18 20.49 -1.60
N LEU A 348 -16.91 19.36 -1.58
CA LEU A 348 -17.32 18.67 -2.79
C LEU A 348 -18.33 19.49 -3.61
N ALA A 349 -19.20 20.28 -2.97
CA ALA A 349 -20.12 21.19 -3.64
C ALA A 349 -19.39 22.34 -4.38
N CYS A 350 -18.20 22.72 -3.90
CA CYS A 350 -17.34 23.74 -4.51
C CYS A 350 -16.36 23.20 -5.57
N LEU A 351 -16.50 21.94 -6.00
CA LEU A 351 -15.61 21.35 -6.99
C LEU A 351 -15.67 22.07 -8.35
N PRO A 352 -14.53 22.31 -9.02
CA PRO A 352 -14.54 22.76 -10.41
C PRO A 352 -15.08 21.66 -11.34
N VAL A 353 -15.37 22.02 -12.59
CA VAL A 353 -15.78 21.07 -13.63
C VAL A 353 -14.70 20.00 -13.80
N LEU A 354 -15.09 18.74 -13.59
CA LEU A 354 -14.18 17.60 -13.69
C LEU A 354 -13.99 17.19 -15.16
N PRO A 355 -12.83 16.61 -15.52
CA PRO A 355 -12.62 16.00 -16.83
C PRO A 355 -13.70 14.94 -17.13
N PRO A 356 -14.12 14.80 -18.40
CA PRO A 356 -15.11 13.80 -18.77
C PRO A 356 -14.60 12.39 -18.47
N VAL A 357 -15.52 11.53 -18.04
CA VAL A 357 -15.26 10.09 -17.89
C VAL A 357 -15.32 9.46 -19.28
N PRO A 358 -14.29 8.71 -19.72
CA PRO A 358 -14.33 7.99 -20.99
C PRO A 358 -15.53 7.03 -21.05
N ALA A 359 -16.17 6.94 -22.22
CA ALA A 359 -17.27 6.01 -22.43
C ALA A 359 -16.76 4.57 -22.32
N ARG A 360 -17.52 3.72 -21.62
CA ARG A 360 -17.25 2.28 -21.53
C ARG A 360 -17.75 1.59 -22.80
N PRO A 361 -16.90 0.87 -23.55
CA PRO A 361 -17.34 0.11 -24.71
C PRO A 361 -18.39 -0.93 -24.33
N ALA A 362 -19.34 -1.18 -25.23
CA ALA A 362 -20.38 -2.20 -25.08
C ALA A 362 -19.99 -3.47 -25.84
N GLY A 363 -20.02 -4.61 -25.16
CA GLY A 363 -19.69 -5.91 -25.74
C GLY A 363 -19.75 -7.01 -24.67
N THR A 364 -19.89 -8.26 -25.11
CA THR A 364 -19.79 -9.42 -24.21
C THR A 364 -18.56 -10.22 -24.63
N PRO A 365 -17.46 -10.17 -23.86
CA PRO A 365 -16.24 -10.90 -24.21
C PRO A 365 -16.45 -12.42 -24.16
N GLN A 366 -15.76 -13.14 -25.04
CA GLN A 366 -15.73 -14.60 -25.12
C GLN A 366 -14.29 -15.10 -24.94
N PRO A 367 -13.75 -15.03 -23.71
CA PRO A 367 -12.34 -15.27 -23.49
C PRO A 367 -11.94 -16.71 -23.76
N ARG A 368 -10.80 -16.88 -24.41
CA ARG A 368 -10.05 -18.16 -24.49
C ARG A 368 -8.68 -18.07 -23.80
N VAL A 369 -8.31 -16.88 -23.36
CA VAL A 369 -7.06 -16.60 -22.65
C VAL A 369 -7.38 -16.05 -21.27
N MET A 370 -6.68 -16.54 -20.25
CA MET A 370 -6.87 -16.12 -18.87
C MET A 370 -5.58 -15.55 -18.27
N VAL A 371 -5.69 -14.48 -17.48
CA VAL A 371 -4.57 -13.86 -16.79
C VAL A 371 -4.85 -13.79 -15.28
N ILE A 372 -4.17 -14.64 -14.51
CA ILE A 372 -4.17 -14.60 -13.05
C ILE A 372 -3.21 -13.48 -12.60
N GLY A 373 -3.73 -12.50 -11.87
CA GLY A 373 -2.95 -11.31 -11.51
C GLY A 373 -2.95 -10.23 -12.60
N GLY A 374 -3.92 -10.24 -13.52
CA GLY A 374 -4.05 -9.28 -14.62
C GLY A 374 -4.17 -7.82 -14.17
N THR A 375 -4.60 -7.54 -12.94
CA THR A 375 -4.68 -6.16 -12.42
C THR A 375 -3.32 -5.58 -11.99
N GLY A 376 -2.27 -6.41 -11.92
CA GLY A 376 -0.91 -6.01 -11.55
C GLY A 376 -0.15 -5.28 -12.67
N PHE A 377 1.11 -4.88 -12.41
CA PHE A 377 1.92 -4.11 -13.37
C PHE A 377 2.15 -4.86 -14.70
N ILE A 378 2.75 -6.06 -14.65
CA ILE A 378 2.96 -6.90 -15.85
C ILE A 378 1.61 -7.38 -16.39
N GLY A 379 0.71 -7.82 -15.51
CA GLY A 379 -0.60 -8.36 -15.91
C GLY A 379 -1.46 -7.38 -16.71
N ARG A 380 -1.44 -6.09 -16.39
CA ARG A 380 -2.24 -5.08 -17.09
C ARG A 380 -1.68 -4.80 -18.47
N ASN A 381 -0.34 -4.71 -18.57
CA ASN A 381 0.35 -4.58 -19.85
C ASN A 381 0.05 -5.80 -20.74
N LEU A 382 0.15 -7.01 -20.19
CA LEU A 382 -0.16 -8.25 -20.90
C LEU A 382 -1.61 -8.30 -21.36
N THR A 383 -2.57 -8.00 -20.49
CA THR A 383 -4.01 -8.02 -20.81
C THR A 383 -4.31 -7.07 -21.97
N ARG A 384 -3.80 -5.83 -21.90
CA ARG A 384 -3.98 -4.84 -22.97
C ARG A 384 -3.34 -5.30 -24.28
N ARG A 385 -2.16 -5.91 -24.22
CA ARG A 385 -1.45 -6.41 -25.39
C ARG A 385 -2.16 -7.61 -26.03
N LEU A 386 -2.75 -8.50 -25.23
CA LEU A 386 -3.59 -9.60 -25.71
C LEU A 386 -4.84 -9.09 -26.45
N VAL A 387 -5.52 -8.08 -25.90
CA VAL A 387 -6.67 -7.44 -26.57
C VAL A 387 -6.24 -6.76 -27.88
N GLN A 388 -5.10 -6.07 -27.90
CA GLN A 388 -4.54 -5.51 -29.14
C GLN A 388 -4.21 -6.58 -30.20
N ARG A 389 -3.96 -7.82 -29.78
CA ARG A 389 -3.75 -8.98 -30.68
C ARG A 389 -5.04 -9.70 -31.04
N GLY A 390 -6.20 -9.19 -30.62
CA GLY A 390 -7.52 -9.72 -30.96
C GLY A 390 -8.01 -10.84 -30.03
N HIS A 391 -7.43 -10.99 -28.84
CA HIS A 391 -7.90 -11.96 -27.85
C HIS A 391 -8.85 -11.32 -26.85
N ASP A 392 -9.97 -12.00 -26.59
CA ASP A 392 -10.76 -11.76 -25.40
C ASP A 392 -10.10 -12.40 -24.17
N VAL A 393 -10.07 -11.68 -23.05
CA VAL A 393 -9.28 -12.04 -21.87
C VAL A 393 -10.13 -12.14 -20.61
N ARG A 394 -9.99 -13.27 -19.90
CA ARG A 394 -10.49 -13.45 -18.53
C ARG A 394 -9.42 -13.03 -17.54
N VAL A 395 -9.67 -12.01 -16.73
CA VAL A 395 -8.76 -11.58 -15.66
C VAL A 395 -9.26 -12.10 -14.32
N LEU A 396 -8.45 -12.93 -13.67
CA LEU A 396 -8.71 -13.36 -12.30
C LEU A 396 -8.04 -12.40 -11.32
N SER A 397 -8.85 -11.80 -10.44
CA SER A 397 -8.42 -10.85 -9.43
C SER A 397 -9.18 -11.05 -8.11
N ARG A 398 -8.78 -10.37 -7.03
CA ARG A 398 -9.50 -10.44 -5.75
C ARG A 398 -10.85 -9.71 -5.77
N GLY A 399 -11.09 -8.84 -6.74
CA GLY A 399 -12.32 -8.05 -6.87
C GLY A 399 -13.01 -8.27 -8.21
N ARG A 400 -14.26 -7.82 -8.29
CA ARG A 400 -15.08 -7.87 -9.52
C ARG A 400 -14.79 -6.74 -10.51
N ASN A 401 -14.09 -5.69 -10.06
CA ASN A 401 -13.79 -4.51 -10.88
C ASN A 401 -12.29 -4.45 -11.20
N GLY A 402 -11.99 -3.98 -12.42
CA GLY A 402 -10.65 -3.93 -12.96
C GLY A 402 -10.33 -2.61 -13.69
N PRO A 403 -9.03 -2.35 -13.91
CA PRO A 403 -8.47 -1.15 -14.57
C PRO A 403 -8.55 -1.24 -16.10
N PHE A 404 -9.72 -1.67 -16.61
CA PHE A 404 -9.97 -2.09 -17.99
C PHE A 404 -11.30 -1.53 -18.53
N SER A 405 -11.78 -0.42 -17.97
CA SER A 405 -13.05 0.20 -18.38
C SER A 405 -13.08 0.61 -19.85
N ASP A 406 -11.92 0.94 -20.41
CA ASP A 406 -11.71 1.35 -21.81
C ASP A 406 -11.66 0.18 -22.81
N ILE A 407 -11.55 -1.07 -22.32
CA ILE A 407 -11.52 -2.30 -23.14
C ILE A 407 -12.48 -3.36 -22.57
N ALA A 408 -13.58 -2.89 -21.98
CA ALA A 408 -14.52 -3.73 -21.23
C ALA A 408 -15.35 -4.68 -22.12
N ASP A 409 -15.36 -4.46 -23.42
CA ASP A 409 -15.93 -5.32 -24.47
C ASP A 409 -15.09 -6.57 -24.73
N HIS A 410 -13.79 -6.52 -24.44
CA HIS A 410 -12.83 -7.62 -24.63
C HIS A 410 -12.32 -8.26 -23.32
N VAL A 411 -12.64 -7.68 -22.16
CA VAL A 411 -12.12 -8.13 -20.86
C VAL A 411 -13.24 -8.42 -19.87
N GLU A 412 -13.29 -9.65 -19.37
CA GLU A 412 -14.07 -9.99 -18.19
C GLU A 412 -13.19 -10.11 -16.94
N THR A 413 -13.70 -9.65 -15.80
CA THR A 413 -13.00 -9.78 -14.51
C THR A 413 -13.77 -10.72 -13.59
N LEU A 414 -13.09 -11.76 -13.09
CA LEU A 414 -13.66 -12.77 -12.22
C LEU A 414 -12.98 -12.75 -10.84
N GLY A 415 -13.79 -12.77 -9.78
CA GLY A 415 -13.33 -12.82 -8.40
C GLY A 415 -13.34 -14.24 -7.84
N VAL A 416 -12.18 -14.89 -7.75
CA VAL A 416 -12.01 -16.25 -7.19
C VAL A 416 -10.81 -16.26 -6.24
N SER A 417 -10.94 -16.92 -5.08
CA SER A 417 -9.83 -17.09 -4.15
C SER A 417 -8.79 -18.05 -4.73
N LEU A 418 -7.50 -17.73 -4.60
CA LEU A 418 -6.44 -18.63 -5.03
C LEU A 418 -6.29 -19.87 -4.13
N ARG A 419 -7.01 -19.92 -3.00
CA ARG A 419 -7.13 -21.11 -2.13
C ARG A 419 -8.27 -22.04 -2.55
N ASP A 420 -9.23 -21.53 -3.32
CA ASP A 420 -10.36 -22.29 -3.85
C ASP A 420 -9.95 -22.98 -5.16
N GLU A 421 -9.47 -24.22 -5.04
CA GLU A 421 -9.03 -25.03 -6.19
C GLU A 421 -10.19 -25.34 -7.15
N ASP A 422 -11.41 -25.51 -6.64
CA ASP A 422 -12.62 -25.80 -7.41
C ASP A 422 -13.08 -24.61 -8.22
N GLY A 423 -13.15 -23.43 -7.60
CA GLY A 423 -13.37 -22.17 -8.29
C GLY A 423 -12.29 -21.86 -9.33
N LEU A 424 -11.02 -22.17 -9.05
CA LEU A 424 -9.93 -22.01 -10.01
C LEU A 424 -10.10 -22.92 -11.24
N ALA A 425 -10.43 -24.20 -11.03
CA ALA A 425 -10.63 -25.13 -12.13
C ALA A 425 -11.85 -24.74 -12.98
N ALA A 426 -12.96 -24.35 -12.34
CA ALA A 426 -14.14 -23.84 -13.04
C ALA A 426 -13.81 -22.58 -13.88
N ALA A 427 -13.02 -21.66 -13.32
CA ALA A 427 -12.58 -20.46 -14.03
C ALA A 427 -11.66 -20.74 -15.24
N MET A 428 -10.96 -21.88 -15.23
CA MET A 428 -10.04 -22.29 -16.31
C MET A 428 -10.73 -23.13 -17.41
N GLN A 429 -11.96 -23.59 -17.22
CA GLN A 429 -12.68 -24.38 -18.22
C GLN A 429 -12.82 -23.61 -19.54
N GLY A 430 -12.48 -24.28 -20.65
CA GLY A 430 -12.53 -23.70 -22.00
C GLY A 430 -11.40 -22.75 -22.37
N MET A 431 -10.39 -22.57 -21.49
CA MET A 431 -9.23 -21.71 -21.78
C MET A 431 -8.14 -22.47 -22.56
N ASP A 432 -7.62 -21.83 -23.60
CA ASP A 432 -6.47 -22.33 -24.37
C ASP A 432 -5.17 -22.05 -23.63
N CYS A 433 -5.07 -20.88 -23.00
CA CYS A 433 -3.88 -20.46 -22.29
C CYS A 433 -4.21 -19.73 -21.00
N VAL A 434 -3.50 -20.07 -19.93
CA VAL A 434 -3.56 -19.39 -18.64
C VAL A 434 -2.19 -18.82 -18.31
N PHE A 435 -2.13 -17.52 -18.08
CA PHE A 435 -0.95 -16.81 -17.57
C PHE A 435 -1.02 -16.70 -16.05
N ASN A 436 -0.02 -17.24 -15.36
CA ASN A 436 0.11 -17.10 -13.91
C ASN A 436 1.14 -16.01 -13.56
N LEU A 437 0.63 -14.83 -13.21
CA LEU A 437 1.39 -13.67 -12.72
C LEU A 437 1.13 -13.39 -11.24
N ALA A 438 0.58 -14.37 -10.50
CA ALA A 438 0.29 -14.23 -9.09
C ALA A 438 1.56 -14.00 -8.27
N LYS A 439 1.49 -13.06 -7.33
CA LYS A 439 2.57 -12.79 -6.38
C LYS A 439 2.04 -12.75 -4.96
N SER A 440 2.82 -13.31 -4.04
CA SER A 440 2.69 -13.08 -2.60
C SER A 440 3.92 -12.32 -2.08
N THR A 441 3.76 -11.61 -0.97
CA THR A 441 4.85 -10.91 -0.27
C THR A 441 4.85 -11.30 1.20
N ASP A 442 5.41 -12.48 1.47
CA ASP A 442 5.42 -13.07 2.80
C ASP A 442 6.65 -12.66 3.62
N LYS A 443 6.45 -12.54 4.94
CA LYS A 443 7.50 -12.15 5.90
C LYS A 443 8.15 -13.36 6.59
N SER A 444 7.59 -14.55 6.41
CA SER A 444 8.09 -15.80 6.96
C SER A 444 8.11 -16.88 5.89
N TRP A 445 8.97 -17.89 6.09
CA TRP A 445 9.06 -19.01 5.16
C TRP A 445 7.79 -19.86 5.15
N GLN A 446 7.18 -20.10 6.32
CA GLN A 446 5.92 -20.84 6.42
C GLN A 446 4.79 -20.16 5.65
N ALA A 447 4.63 -18.84 5.83
CA ALA A 447 3.63 -18.10 5.07
C ALA A 447 3.93 -18.13 3.56
N ALA A 448 5.21 -18.08 3.15
CA ALA A 448 5.59 -18.21 1.74
C ALA A 448 5.24 -19.60 1.16
N LEU A 449 5.39 -20.67 1.95
CA LEU A 449 4.99 -22.01 1.55
C LEU A 449 3.47 -22.09 1.30
N GLU A 450 2.67 -21.48 2.17
CA GLU A 450 1.20 -21.52 2.09
C GLU A 450 0.63 -20.56 1.03
N ASN A 451 1.14 -19.33 0.98
CA ASN A 451 0.55 -18.26 0.18
C ASN A 451 1.15 -18.13 -1.22
N ASP A 452 2.41 -18.55 -1.45
CA ASP A 452 3.06 -18.49 -2.77
C ASP A 452 3.23 -19.89 -3.38
N VAL A 453 3.93 -20.79 -2.69
CA VAL A 453 4.27 -22.12 -3.22
C VAL A 453 3.03 -22.99 -3.40
N ALA A 454 2.25 -23.19 -2.33
CA ALA A 454 1.03 -24.01 -2.39
C ALA A 454 -0.02 -23.38 -3.32
N THR A 455 -0.05 -22.06 -3.45
CA THR A 455 -0.88 -21.37 -4.45
C THR A 455 -0.46 -21.70 -5.87
N THR A 456 0.84 -21.66 -6.15
CA THR A 456 1.38 -22.03 -7.46
C THR A 456 1.04 -23.48 -7.81
N GLU A 457 1.16 -24.38 -6.84
CA GLU A 457 0.81 -25.80 -6.98
C GLU A 457 -0.70 -26.03 -7.16
N ARG A 458 -1.57 -25.32 -6.42
CA ARG A 458 -3.04 -25.34 -6.63
C ARG A 458 -3.41 -24.92 -8.05
N ILE A 459 -2.80 -23.85 -8.57
CA ILE A 459 -3.00 -23.38 -9.96
C ILE A 459 -2.59 -24.47 -10.96
N GLY A 460 -1.47 -25.16 -10.71
CA GLY A 460 -1.02 -26.28 -11.55
C GLY A 460 -2.02 -27.44 -11.58
N ARG A 461 -2.54 -27.86 -10.42
CA ARG A 461 -3.57 -28.92 -10.34
C ARG A 461 -4.89 -28.50 -10.99
N ALA A 462 -5.35 -27.27 -10.73
CA ALA A 462 -6.54 -26.73 -11.36
C ALA A 462 -6.42 -26.69 -12.90
N ALA A 463 -5.23 -26.33 -13.41
CA ALA A 463 -4.93 -26.33 -14.84
C ALA A 463 -5.01 -27.74 -15.46
N ILE A 464 -4.44 -28.76 -14.79
CA ILE A 464 -4.55 -30.16 -15.22
C ILE A 464 -6.01 -30.59 -15.24
N ARG A 465 -6.76 -30.34 -14.16
CA ARG A 465 -8.16 -30.74 -14.03
C ARG A 465 -9.08 -30.07 -15.05
N ALA A 466 -8.83 -28.80 -15.37
CA ALA A 466 -9.57 -28.06 -16.38
C ALA A 466 -9.18 -28.44 -17.83
N GLY A 467 -8.06 -29.15 -18.02
CA GLY A 467 -7.59 -29.59 -19.33
C GLY A 467 -7.14 -28.44 -20.23
N ILE A 468 -6.54 -27.39 -19.67
CA ILE A 468 -6.12 -26.21 -20.45
C ILE A 468 -5.03 -26.56 -21.48
N GLY A 469 -4.97 -25.81 -22.58
CA GLY A 469 -3.95 -26.02 -23.62
C GLY A 469 -2.53 -25.68 -23.16
N ARG A 470 -2.37 -24.67 -22.29
CA ARG A 470 -1.05 -24.21 -21.81
C ARG A 470 -1.13 -23.39 -20.53
N LEU A 471 -0.22 -23.67 -19.58
CA LEU A 471 0.06 -22.80 -18.44
C LEU A 471 1.38 -22.05 -18.67
N VAL A 472 1.33 -20.72 -18.80
CA VAL A 472 2.53 -19.87 -18.82
C VAL A 472 2.73 -19.32 -17.42
N HIS A 473 3.71 -19.86 -16.70
CA HIS A 473 4.04 -19.44 -15.34
C HIS A 473 5.14 -18.37 -15.33
N THR A 474 4.92 -17.29 -14.58
CA THR A 474 5.93 -16.24 -14.42
C THR A 474 6.74 -16.47 -13.15
N GLY A 475 7.95 -16.98 -13.37
CA GLY A 475 9.03 -17.09 -12.41
C GLY A 475 9.78 -15.77 -12.17
N THR A 476 11.03 -15.86 -11.73
CA THR A 476 11.87 -14.67 -11.51
C THR A 476 13.36 -14.96 -11.70
N ILE A 477 14.08 -14.00 -12.27
CA ILE A 477 15.55 -14.08 -12.31
C ILE A 477 16.20 -13.98 -10.92
N ALA A 478 15.47 -13.51 -9.90
CA ALA A 478 16.00 -13.38 -8.54
C ALA A 478 16.36 -14.74 -7.91
N SER A 479 15.83 -15.83 -8.47
CA SER A 479 16.12 -17.20 -8.07
C SER A 479 17.52 -17.66 -8.45
N TYR A 480 18.15 -17.07 -9.48
CA TYR A 480 19.53 -17.40 -9.85
C TYR A 480 20.55 -16.95 -8.79
N ASP A 481 21.61 -17.74 -8.63
CA ASP A 481 22.81 -17.27 -7.96
C ASP A 481 23.58 -16.34 -8.92
N MET A 482 23.60 -15.05 -8.58
CA MET A 482 24.22 -13.98 -9.36
C MET A 482 25.47 -13.44 -8.65
N SER A 483 26.10 -14.25 -7.80
CA SER A 483 27.21 -13.83 -6.94
C SER A 483 28.59 -13.90 -7.60
N ASP A 484 28.70 -14.54 -8.76
CA ASP A 484 29.96 -14.72 -9.49
C ASP A 484 30.01 -13.82 -10.75
N PRO A 485 30.88 -12.80 -10.79
CA PRO A 485 31.02 -11.94 -11.96
C PRO A 485 31.60 -12.63 -13.20
N ALA A 486 32.24 -13.79 -13.06
CA ALA A 486 32.77 -14.55 -14.20
C ALA A 486 31.70 -15.39 -14.91
N ARG A 487 30.57 -15.65 -14.25
CA ARG A 487 29.48 -16.46 -14.78
C ARG A 487 28.50 -15.63 -15.59
N THR A 488 28.10 -16.16 -16.75
CA THR A 488 26.94 -15.68 -17.50
C THR A 488 25.76 -16.61 -17.24
N ILE A 489 24.61 -16.04 -16.84
CA ILE A 489 23.39 -16.76 -16.54
C ILE A 489 22.60 -17.00 -17.82
N THR A 490 22.28 -18.27 -18.03
CA THR A 490 21.40 -18.79 -19.09
C THR A 490 20.26 -19.57 -18.46
N GLU A 491 19.29 -20.03 -19.25
CA GLU A 491 18.19 -20.86 -18.75
C GLU A 491 18.64 -22.21 -18.21
N ALA A 492 19.80 -22.70 -18.64
CA ALA A 492 20.43 -23.93 -18.14
C ALA A 492 21.22 -23.74 -16.84
N SER A 493 21.38 -22.51 -16.36
CA SER A 493 22.08 -22.24 -15.10
C SER A 493 21.26 -22.75 -13.91
N ASP A 494 21.93 -23.39 -12.95
CA ASP A 494 21.32 -23.78 -11.69
C ASP A 494 21.01 -22.56 -10.81
N PHE A 495 20.11 -22.73 -9.85
CA PHE A 495 19.75 -21.69 -8.89
C PHE A 495 20.65 -21.62 -7.64
N GLY A 496 21.68 -22.47 -7.53
CA GLY A 496 22.53 -22.58 -6.36
C GLY A 496 21.81 -23.00 -5.08
N GLN A 497 22.40 -22.68 -3.93
CA GLN A 497 21.90 -23.08 -2.61
C GLN A 497 20.75 -22.17 -2.12
N MET A 498 19.52 -22.61 -2.35
CA MET A 498 18.32 -21.81 -2.10
C MET A 498 17.99 -21.55 -0.61
N ASP A 499 18.40 -22.42 0.31
CA ASP A 499 18.14 -22.25 1.75
C ASP A 499 18.82 -21.02 2.36
N SER A 500 19.84 -20.51 1.68
CA SER A 500 20.60 -19.32 2.07
C SER A 500 20.09 -18.03 1.41
N ARG A 501 19.09 -18.13 0.53
CA ARG A 501 18.53 -17.03 -0.27
C ARG A 501 17.41 -16.31 0.45
N ASN A 502 17.13 -15.10 0.00
CA ASN A 502 15.95 -14.37 0.43
C ASN A 502 14.63 -15.14 0.12
N ILE A 503 13.61 -14.91 0.95
CA ILE A 503 12.34 -15.66 0.92
C ILE A 503 11.68 -15.63 -0.46
N TYR A 504 11.70 -14.48 -1.14
CA TYR A 504 11.07 -14.31 -2.46
C TYR A 504 11.76 -15.16 -3.54
N ALA A 505 13.09 -15.12 -3.62
CA ALA A 505 13.85 -15.95 -4.55
C ALA A 505 13.61 -17.45 -4.30
N ARG A 506 13.56 -17.83 -3.02
CA ARG A 506 13.34 -19.22 -2.57
C ARG A 506 11.93 -19.71 -2.87
N SER A 507 10.90 -18.92 -2.60
CA SER A 507 9.51 -19.32 -2.85
C SER A 507 9.23 -19.49 -4.34
N LYS A 508 9.73 -18.58 -5.19
CA LYS A 508 9.57 -18.69 -6.65
C LYS A 508 10.32 -19.89 -7.23
N ALA A 509 11.54 -20.16 -6.78
CA ALA A 509 12.28 -21.34 -7.22
C ALA A 509 11.58 -22.66 -6.82
N GLU A 510 11.06 -22.73 -5.60
CA GLU A 510 10.34 -23.91 -5.12
C GLU A 510 9.00 -24.09 -5.84
N GLY A 511 8.27 -23.00 -6.13
CA GLY A 511 7.05 -23.03 -6.94
C GLY A 511 7.30 -23.54 -8.36
N GLU A 512 8.35 -23.04 -9.03
CA GLU A 512 8.78 -23.52 -10.34
C GLU A 512 9.11 -25.02 -10.31
N ARG A 513 9.88 -25.47 -9.30
CA ARG A 513 10.24 -26.89 -9.13
C ARG A 513 9.00 -27.81 -9.05
N ARG A 514 7.97 -27.39 -8.32
CA ARG A 514 6.72 -28.17 -8.18
C ARG A 514 5.92 -28.22 -9.48
N LEU A 515 5.84 -27.12 -10.21
CA LEU A 515 5.17 -27.10 -11.53
C LEU A 515 5.91 -27.97 -12.56
N VAL A 516 7.25 -27.95 -12.57
CA VAL A 516 8.05 -28.82 -13.44
C VAL A 516 7.75 -30.29 -13.14
N ALA A 517 7.70 -30.67 -11.86
CA ALA A 517 7.34 -32.05 -11.48
C ALA A 517 5.94 -32.46 -12.00
N MET A 518 4.99 -31.53 -12.04
CA MET A 518 3.63 -31.76 -12.55
C MET A 518 3.54 -31.95 -14.08
N GLN A 519 4.60 -31.69 -14.84
CA GLN A 519 4.61 -32.00 -16.28
C GLN A 519 4.42 -33.50 -16.53
N THR A 520 4.95 -34.34 -15.64
CA THR A 520 4.75 -35.81 -15.65
C THR A 520 3.29 -36.22 -15.43
N GLN A 521 2.47 -35.32 -14.89
CA GLN A 521 1.04 -35.50 -14.64
C GLN A 521 0.17 -34.85 -15.74
N GLY A 522 0.79 -34.43 -16.86
CA GLY A 522 0.11 -33.85 -18.02
C GLY A 522 0.04 -32.32 -18.04
N LEU A 523 0.72 -31.61 -17.12
CA LEU A 523 0.75 -30.15 -17.15
C LEU A 523 1.54 -29.61 -18.35
N ARG A 524 0.86 -28.90 -19.25
CA ARG A 524 1.47 -28.22 -20.41
C ARG A 524 2.08 -26.89 -20.00
N LEU A 525 3.29 -26.94 -19.43
CA LEU A 525 3.94 -25.80 -18.78
C LEU A 525 4.95 -25.07 -19.68
N VAL A 526 4.99 -23.75 -19.58
CA VAL A 526 6.08 -22.86 -20.03
C VAL A 526 6.44 -21.90 -18.90
N ILE A 527 7.74 -21.61 -18.70
CA ILE A 527 8.20 -20.72 -17.63
C ILE A 527 8.86 -19.46 -18.20
N ALA A 528 8.36 -18.28 -17.81
CA ALA A 528 8.99 -17.00 -18.08
C ALA A 528 9.72 -16.48 -16.85
N ARG A 529 10.96 -16.02 -16.97
CA ARG A 529 11.75 -15.40 -15.90
C ARG A 529 12.09 -13.96 -16.30
N PRO A 530 11.25 -12.97 -15.97
CA PRO A 530 11.46 -11.58 -16.36
C PRO A 530 12.60 -10.94 -15.56
N GLY A 531 13.29 -10.00 -16.21
CA GLY A 531 14.31 -9.15 -15.59
C GLY A 531 13.78 -8.07 -14.65
N ILE A 532 14.51 -6.96 -14.57
CA ILE A 532 14.03 -5.73 -13.93
C ILE A 532 13.12 -5.01 -14.91
N VAL A 533 11.81 -5.19 -14.72
CA VAL A 533 10.78 -4.66 -15.63
C VAL A 533 10.56 -3.17 -15.38
N LEU A 534 10.72 -2.36 -16.43
CA LEU A 534 10.47 -0.92 -16.48
C LEU A 534 9.39 -0.60 -17.52
N GLY A 535 8.79 0.59 -17.46
CA GLY A 535 7.79 1.03 -18.44
C GLY A 535 6.48 1.51 -17.82
N ASP A 536 5.51 1.79 -18.68
CA ASP A 536 4.26 2.45 -18.31
C ASP A 536 3.43 1.71 -17.24
N GLY A 537 2.97 2.47 -16.25
CA GLY A 537 2.30 1.98 -15.06
C GLY A 537 3.22 1.27 -14.05
N GLY A 538 4.53 1.32 -14.24
CA GLY A 538 5.54 0.71 -13.38
C GLY A 538 5.96 1.60 -12.19
N PRO A 539 6.41 1.02 -11.07
CA PRO A 539 6.89 1.80 -9.94
C PRO A 539 8.27 2.41 -10.25
N LEU A 540 8.45 3.71 -9.98
CA LEU A 540 9.79 4.34 -9.94
C LEU A 540 10.73 3.58 -9.00
N GLN A 541 10.18 3.10 -7.87
CA GLN A 541 10.91 2.45 -6.81
C GLN A 541 11.00 0.94 -7.05
N HIS A 542 12.07 0.50 -7.69
CA HIS A 542 12.33 -0.92 -7.92
C HIS A 542 13.37 -1.49 -6.94
N TRP A 543 12.99 -2.51 -6.16
CA TRP A 543 13.86 -3.16 -5.17
C TRP A 543 15.04 -3.92 -5.78
N GLY A 544 14.95 -4.34 -7.05
CA GLY A 544 16.08 -4.95 -7.77
C GLY A 544 17.23 -3.98 -8.06
N ILE A 545 16.99 -2.66 -8.04
CA ILE A 545 18.02 -1.65 -8.31
C ILE A 545 18.70 -1.21 -7.01
N GLY A 546 17.93 -1.05 -5.94
CA GLY A 546 18.43 -0.60 -4.64
C GLY A 546 17.36 -0.47 -3.57
N ARG A 547 17.80 -0.12 -2.37
CA ARG A 547 16.96 0.17 -1.20
C ARG A 547 16.57 1.65 -1.17
N TRP A 548 15.28 1.91 -1.27
CA TRP A 548 14.71 3.25 -1.27
C TRP A 548 14.47 3.78 0.15
N HIS A 549 14.65 5.09 0.32
CA HIS A 549 14.41 5.84 1.56
C HIS A 549 13.57 7.07 1.22
N GLY A 550 12.25 6.90 1.21
CA GLY A 550 11.33 7.88 0.63
C GLY A 550 11.46 7.96 -0.90
N ALA A 551 10.80 8.95 -1.50
CA ALA A 551 10.79 9.13 -2.96
C ALA A 551 12.10 9.72 -3.51
N GLY A 552 12.88 10.45 -2.69
CA GLY A 552 14.03 11.24 -3.14
C GLY A 552 15.41 10.60 -2.95
N ALA A 553 15.51 9.42 -2.31
CA ALA A 553 16.81 8.82 -2.01
C ALA A 553 16.82 7.30 -2.20
N VAL A 554 17.91 6.80 -2.79
CA VAL A 554 18.14 5.38 -3.04
C VAL A 554 19.57 4.98 -2.69
N ARG A 555 19.70 3.83 -2.04
CA ARG A 555 20.98 3.15 -1.81
C ARG A 555 21.05 1.93 -2.70
N LEU A 556 21.88 2.00 -3.75
CA LEU A 556 22.06 0.91 -4.72
C LEU A 556 22.68 -0.32 -4.05
N TRP A 557 22.35 -1.50 -4.58
CA TRP A 557 23.05 -2.72 -4.21
C TRP A 557 24.47 -2.67 -4.81
N GLY A 558 25.50 -2.77 -3.96
CA GLY A 558 26.88 -2.56 -4.36
C GLY A 558 27.18 -1.11 -4.78
N ASN A 559 28.16 -0.94 -5.67
CA ASN A 559 28.61 0.38 -6.14
C ASN A 559 27.69 1.00 -7.21
N GLY A 560 26.73 0.22 -7.73
CA GLY A 560 25.77 0.63 -8.76
C GLY A 560 26.30 0.64 -10.19
N ARG A 561 27.48 0.04 -10.46
CA ARG A 561 28.12 -0.04 -11.78
C ARG A 561 27.91 -1.38 -12.48
N ASN A 562 27.39 -2.38 -11.77
CA ASN A 562 27.09 -3.68 -12.36
C ASN A 562 25.95 -3.53 -13.37
N ILE A 563 26.02 -4.35 -14.42
CA ILE A 563 24.99 -4.39 -15.46
C ILE A 563 23.75 -5.06 -14.89
N LEU A 564 22.63 -4.37 -15.01
CA LEU A 564 21.33 -4.82 -14.57
C LEU A 564 20.51 -5.34 -15.75
N PRO A 565 19.78 -6.45 -15.58
CA PRO A 565 18.99 -7.06 -16.64
C PRO A 565 17.65 -6.34 -16.82
N PHE A 566 17.70 -5.08 -17.28
CA PHE A 566 16.49 -4.29 -17.53
C PHE A 566 15.71 -4.83 -18.73
N VAL A 567 14.38 -4.71 -18.68
CA VAL A 567 13.48 -5.09 -19.78
C VAL A 567 12.24 -4.21 -19.73
N LEU A 568 11.64 -3.88 -20.88
CA LEU A 568 10.39 -3.11 -20.89
C LEU A 568 9.18 -4.02 -20.61
N ALA A 569 8.14 -3.47 -19.97
CA ALA A 569 6.91 -4.19 -19.64
C ALA A 569 6.17 -4.69 -20.90
N CYS A 570 6.19 -3.90 -21.97
CA CYS A 570 5.70 -4.29 -23.28
C CYS A 570 6.51 -5.45 -23.87
N ASP A 571 7.84 -5.44 -23.75
CA ASP A 571 8.70 -6.49 -24.29
C ASP A 571 8.48 -7.81 -23.53
N VAL A 572 8.29 -7.73 -22.21
CA VAL A 572 7.88 -8.90 -21.39
C VAL A 572 6.53 -9.44 -21.85
N SER A 573 5.56 -8.55 -22.13
CA SER A 573 4.23 -8.95 -22.61
C SER A 573 4.31 -9.62 -23.98
N ASP A 574 5.11 -9.08 -24.90
CA ASP A 574 5.35 -9.67 -26.22
C ASP A 574 6.04 -11.04 -26.11
N GLY A 575 6.99 -11.20 -25.17
CA GLY A 575 7.62 -12.49 -24.89
C GLY A 575 6.65 -13.53 -24.31
N LEU A 576 5.77 -13.11 -23.40
CA LEU A 576 4.73 -13.98 -22.84
C LEU A 576 3.72 -14.42 -23.90
N ILE A 577 3.30 -13.53 -24.80
CA ILE A 577 2.41 -13.86 -25.92
C ILE A 577 3.11 -14.82 -26.88
N ALA A 578 4.40 -14.62 -27.20
CA ALA A 578 5.14 -15.55 -28.04
C ALA A 578 5.24 -16.96 -27.41
N MET A 579 5.34 -17.07 -26.08
CA MET A 579 5.27 -18.35 -25.37
C MET A 579 3.90 -19.03 -25.45
N MET A 580 2.83 -18.29 -25.72
CA MET A 580 1.50 -18.82 -25.99
C MET A 580 1.36 -19.27 -27.46
N GLU A 581 1.98 -18.56 -28.39
CA GLU A 581 1.83 -18.78 -29.84
C GLU A 581 2.77 -19.86 -30.41
N ARG A 582 3.90 -20.16 -29.76
CA ARG A 582 4.93 -21.10 -30.26
C ARG A 582 4.88 -22.43 -29.54
N ASP A 583 4.73 -23.54 -30.27
CA ASP A 583 4.69 -24.87 -29.65
C ASP A 583 6.05 -25.32 -29.13
N GLU A 584 7.13 -24.81 -29.72
CA GLU A 584 8.52 -25.01 -29.28
C GLU A 584 8.79 -24.43 -27.88
N ALA A 585 7.88 -23.62 -27.35
CA ALA A 585 7.96 -23.08 -26.00
C ALA A 585 7.55 -24.11 -24.93
N LEU A 586 6.78 -25.15 -25.30
CA LEU A 586 6.26 -26.14 -24.35
C LEU A 586 7.39 -26.93 -23.71
N GLY A 587 7.39 -26.99 -22.37
CA GLY A 587 8.44 -27.64 -21.61
C GLY A 587 9.64 -26.75 -21.31
N GLU A 588 9.73 -25.59 -21.96
CA GLU A 588 10.89 -24.71 -21.86
C GLU A 588 10.73 -23.62 -20.80
N SER A 589 11.88 -23.09 -20.38
CA SER A 589 11.99 -21.85 -19.61
C SER A 589 12.76 -20.80 -20.41
N PHE A 590 12.45 -19.52 -20.16
CA PHE A 590 13.01 -18.37 -20.89
C PHE A 590 13.34 -17.20 -19.97
N ASN A 591 14.54 -16.64 -20.11
CA ASN A 591 14.94 -15.40 -19.44
C ASN A 591 14.53 -14.20 -20.29
N LEU A 592 13.50 -13.47 -19.86
CA LEU A 592 13.03 -12.26 -20.56
C LEU A 592 13.82 -11.04 -20.07
N ILE A 593 15.01 -10.87 -20.63
CA ILE A 593 15.94 -9.76 -20.35
C ILE A 593 16.09 -8.90 -21.60
N GLY A 594 16.05 -7.58 -21.45
CA GLY A 594 16.24 -6.63 -22.54
C GLY A 594 17.66 -6.66 -23.10
N GLU A 595 17.83 -6.05 -24.27
CA GLU A 595 19.10 -6.04 -25.00
C GLU A 595 20.06 -4.92 -24.54
N PRO A 596 19.58 -3.69 -24.28
CA PRO A 596 20.39 -2.65 -23.69
C PRO A 596 20.85 -2.98 -22.27
N MET A 597 22.15 -3.21 -22.15
CA MET A 597 22.81 -3.41 -20.86
C MET A 597 23.11 -2.04 -20.21
N PHE A 598 22.52 -1.78 -19.05
CA PHE A 598 22.71 -0.55 -18.28
C PHE A 598 23.03 -0.84 -16.82
N SER A 599 23.72 0.09 -16.17
CA SER A 599 23.90 0.05 -14.72
C SER A 599 22.77 0.75 -13.97
N GLY A 600 22.65 0.49 -12.67
CA GLY A 600 21.72 1.25 -11.81
C GLY A 600 22.01 2.76 -11.83
N ARG A 601 23.27 3.17 -11.97
CA ARG A 601 23.63 4.59 -12.11
C ARG A 601 23.18 5.19 -13.43
N ASP A 602 23.21 4.43 -14.53
CA ASP A 602 22.72 4.89 -15.83
C ASP A 602 21.23 5.18 -15.78
N TYR A 603 20.44 4.33 -15.11
CA TYR A 603 19.01 4.55 -14.91
C TYR A 603 18.72 5.89 -14.22
N PHE A 604 19.40 6.18 -13.10
CA PHE A 604 19.20 7.44 -12.39
C PHE A 604 19.75 8.67 -13.15
N ALA A 605 20.83 8.49 -13.92
CA ALA A 605 21.34 9.53 -14.80
C ALA A 605 20.39 9.80 -15.98
N ALA A 606 19.69 8.77 -16.50
CA ALA A 606 18.68 8.91 -17.54
C ALA A 606 17.45 9.64 -17.00
N ILE A 607 16.98 9.31 -15.80
CA ILE A 607 15.89 10.04 -15.12
C ILE A 607 16.24 11.53 -14.99
N TYR A 608 17.44 11.85 -14.49
CA TYR A 608 17.85 13.25 -14.34
C TYR A 608 17.91 13.98 -15.68
N ARG A 609 18.53 13.39 -16.71
CA ARG A 609 18.65 13.99 -18.04
C ARG A 609 17.30 14.25 -18.71
N ARG A 610 16.35 13.32 -18.56
CA ARG A 610 15.06 13.36 -19.27
C ARG A 610 13.95 14.09 -18.51
N ARG A 611 13.99 14.09 -17.17
CA ARG A 611 12.95 14.69 -16.32
C ARG A 611 13.43 15.86 -15.45
N GLY A 612 14.72 16.15 -15.40
CA GLY A 612 15.31 17.17 -14.52
C GLY A 612 15.31 16.80 -13.03
N ALA A 613 14.74 15.67 -12.64
CA ALA A 613 14.62 15.23 -11.25
C ALA A 613 15.92 14.57 -10.77
N ARG A 614 16.57 15.14 -9.75
CA ARG A 614 17.78 14.57 -9.15
C ARG A 614 17.43 13.73 -7.93
N ILE A 615 17.63 12.41 -8.05
CA ILE A 615 17.51 11.46 -6.93
C ILE A 615 18.86 11.36 -6.21
N ARG A 616 18.84 11.35 -4.88
CA ARG A 616 20.07 11.12 -4.10
C ARG A 616 20.46 9.64 -4.19
N VAL A 617 21.45 9.35 -5.02
CA VAL A 617 21.96 7.99 -5.25
C VAL A 617 23.23 7.77 -4.43
N SER A 618 23.25 6.71 -3.62
CA SER A 618 24.43 6.25 -2.90
C SER A 618 24.71 4.78 -3.17
N GLY A 619 25.98 4.37 -3.17
CA GLY A 619 26.34 2.96 -3.20
C GLY A 619 26.30 2.32 -1.81
N SER A 620 26.40 1.01 -1.77
CA SER A 620 26.54 0.21 -0.54
C SER A 620 27.75 -0.71 -0.64
N ASN A 621 28.29 -1.13 0.50
CA ASN A 621 29.26 -2.21 0.58
C ASN A 621 28.51 -3.50 0.95
N LEU A 622 28.44 -4.45 0.01
CA LEU A 622 27.69 -5.69 0.17
C LEU A 622 28.24 -6.57 1.31
N THR A 623 29.55 -6.56 1.51
CA THR A 623 30.20 -7.28 2.61
C THR A 623 29.85 -6.65 3.95
N ALA A 624 29.80 -5.32 4.05
CA ALA A 624 29.39 -4.63 5.27
C ALA A 624 27.90 -4.88 5.59
N LEU A 625 27.03 -4.90 4.57
CA LEU A 625 25.62 -5.24 4.74
C LEU A 625 25.44 -6.70 5.22
N TRP A 626 26.19 -7.62 4.65
CA TRP A 626 26.24 -9.01 5.11
C TRP A 626 26.71 -9.11 6.56
N ALA A 627 27.79 -8.45 6.93
CA ALA A 627 28.32 -8.49 8.30
C ALA A 627 27.30 -7.97 9.31
N ALA A 628 26.63 -6.85 8.99
CA ALA A 628 25.55 -6.31 9.83
C ALA A 628 24.36 -7.27 9.96
N ASP A 629 23.97 -7.94 8.87
CA ASP A 629 22.91 -8.95 8.90
C ASP A 629 23.35 -10.20 9.69
N ALA A 630 24.59 -10.65 9.55
CA ALA A 630 25.15 -11.77 10.31
C ALA A 630 25.11 -11.50 11.83
N VAL A 631 25.51 -10.31 12.27
CA VAL A 631 25.39 -9.88 13.67
C VAL A 631 23.92 -9.89 14.12
N LYS A 632 23.02 -9.33 13.31
CA LYS A 632 21.58 -9.29 13.62
C LYS A 632 20.97 -10.70 13.73
N GLN A 633 21.33 -11.61 12.83
CA GLN A 633 20.86 -12.99 12.85
C GLN A 633 21.46 -13.76 14.03
N GLY A 634 22.73 -13.54 14.35
CA GLY A 634 23.37 -14.06 15.56
C GLY A 634 22.64 -13.62 16.83
N LEU A 635 22.30 -12.33 16.94
CA LEU A 635 21.51 -11.81 18.06
C LEU A 635 20.13 -12.48 18.15
N LYS A 636 19.43 -12.64 17.01
CA LYS A 636 18.11 -13.29 16.99
C LYS A 636 18.16 -14.76 17.40
N ARG A 637 19.20 -15.48 16.99
CA ARG A 637 19.38 -16.91 17.30
C ARG A 637 19.78 -17.12 18.76
N HIS A 638 20.79 -16.38 19.23
CA HIS A 638 21.38 -16.63 20.54
C HIS A 638 20.72 -15.83 21.67
N ALA A 639 20.36 -14.56 21.45
CA ALA A 639 19.74 -13.72 22.49
C ALA A 639 18.21 -13.82 22.51
N LEU A 640 17.56 -13.88 21.33
CA LEU A 640 16.09 -13.94 21.23
C LEU A 640 15.51 -15.35 21.05
N ARG A 641 16.37 -16.39 21.08
CA ARG A 641 16.01 -17.82 20.95
C ARG A 641 15.06 -18.14 19.77
N ARG A 642 15.11 -17.36 18.68
CA ARG A 642 14.26 -17.59 17.51
C ARG A 642 14.80 -18.75 16.67
N LYS A 643 14.30 -19.95 16.93
CA LYS A 643 14.55 -21.16 16.14
C LYS A 643 13.90 -20.98 14.74
N GLY A 644 14.71 -20.79 13.70
CA GLY A 644 14.22 -20.62 12.30
C GLY A 644 14.75 -19.39 11.54
N ALA A 645 15.61 -18.56 12.14
CA ALA A 645 16.27 -17.48 11.43
C ALA A 645 17.29 -18.02 10.42
N ALA A 646 17.10 -17.76 9.11
CA ALA A 646 18.02 -18.17 8.05
C ALA A 646 19.43 -17.56 8.24
N PRO A 647 20.51 -18.28 7.90
CA PRO A 647 21.88 -17.77 8.05
C PRO A 647 22.12 -16.62 7.07
N ALA A 648 22.88 -15.61 7.50
CA ALA A 648 23.27 -14.53 6.60
C ALA A 648 24.24 -15.05 5.54
N SER A 649 23.88 -14.94 4.26
CA SER A 649 24.67 -15.43 3.14
C SER A 649 25.32 -14.28 2.38
N LEU A 650 26.65 -14.31 2.26
CA LEU A 650 27.38 -13.33 1.45
C LEU A 650 27.02 -13.49 -0.04
N ALA A 651 26.76 -14.71 -0.50
CA ALA A 651 26.33 -14.99 -1.87
C ALA A 651 24.95 -14.38 -2.18
N ASP A 652 24.00 -14.41 -1.23
CA ASP A 652 22.70 -13.72 -1.39
C ASP A 652 22.89 -12.20 -1.50
N TRP A 653 23.71 -11.59 -0.64
CA TRP A 653 24.02 -10.16 -0.72
C TRP A 653 24.75 -9.78 -2.01
N LYS A 654 25.70 -10.58 -2.46
CA LYS A 654 26.39 -10.41 -3.75
C LYS A 654 25.42 -10.51 -4.92
N SER A 655 24.50 -11.47 -4.89
CA SER A 655 23.50 -11.66 -5.94
C SER A 655 22.51 -10.49 -6.06
N ARG A 656 22.15 -9.83 -4.96
CA ARG A 656 21.38 -8.57 -5.01
C ARG A 656 22.13 -7.46 -5.75
N GLY A 657 23.47 -7.53 -5.78
CA GLY A 657 24.31 -6.65 -6.57
C GLY A 657 24.37 -6.98 -8.05
N HIS A 658 23.74 -8.08 -8.51
CA HIS A 658 23.76 -8.54 -9.90
C HIS A 658 25.18 -8.61 -10.49
N LEU A 659 26.07 -9.41 -9.88
CA LEU A 659 27.45 -9.51 -10.36
C LEU A 659 27.55 -10.28 -11.69
N SER A 660 26.73 -11.31 -11.85
CA SER A 660 26.65 -12.11 -13.08
C SER A 660 25.84 -11.41 -14.18
N ARG A 661 26.25 -11.60 -15.44
CA ARG A 661 25.52 -11.12 -16.61
C ARG A 661 24.43 -12.10 -17.02
N PHE A 662 23.43 -11.64 -17.78
CA PHE A 662 22.37 -12.49 -18.34
C PHE A 662 22.49 -12.58 -19.86
N ASP A 663 22.19 -13.77 -20.38
CA ASP A 663 22.00 -14.02 -21.81
C ASP A 663 20.50 -14.09 -22.15
N ASN A 664 20.14 -13.65 -23.36
CA ASN A 664 18.78 -13.71 -23.90
C ASN A 664 18.72 -14.35 -25.31
N ALA A 665 19.75 -15.11 -25.72
CA ALA A 665 19.79 -15.73 -27.04
C ALA A 665 18.70 -16.80 -27.24
N LYS A 666 18.34 -17.55 -26.19
CA LYS A 666 17.33 -18.62 -26.27
C LYS A 666 15.93 -18.11 -26.64
N PRO A 667 15.33 -17.11 -25.95
CA PRO A 667 14.02 -16.59 -26.34
C PRO A 667 14.03 -15.94 -27.74
N LYS A 668 15.14 -15.30 -28.15
CA LYS A 668 15.29 -14.79 -29.52
C LYS A 668 15.19 -15.92 -30.54
N ARG A 669 15.92 -17.02 -30.32
CA ARG A 669 15.99 -18.17 -31.23
C ARG A 669 14.68 -18.97 -31.29
N LEU A 670 14.09 -19.29 -30.15
CA LEU A 670 12.92 -20.20 -30.09
C LEU A 670 11.58 -19.48 -30.19
N LEU A 671 11.48 -18.23 -29.73
CA LEU A 671 10.22 -17.48 -29.73
C LEU A 671 10.15 -16.43 -30.84
N GLY A 672 11.28 -16.09 -31.48
CA GLY A 672 11.39 -14.92 -32.34
C GLY A 672 11.25 -13.60 -31.56
N TRP A 673 11.52 -13.62 -30.26
CA TRP A 673 11.34 -12.47 -29.38
C TRP A 673 12.34 -11.37 -29.68
N THR A 674 11.88 -10.14 -29.91
CA THR A 674 12.69 -8.98 -30.31
C THR A 674 12.48 -7.82 -29.32
N PRO A 675 13.21 -7.81 -28.18
CA PRO A 675 13.13 -6.69 -27.24
C PRO A 675 13.71 -5.41 -27.83
N GLU A 676 13.37 -4.26 -27.24
CA GLU A 676 13.89 -2.95 -27.68
C GLU A 676 15.42 -2.93 -27.61
N ALA A 677 16.09 -2.77 -28.76
CA ALA A 677 17.54 -2.78 -28.88
C ALA A 677 18.15 -1.37 -28.84
N ASP A 678 17.38 -0.34 -29.20
CA ASP A 678 17.89 1.03 -29.20
C ASP A 678 17.91 1.61 -27.78
N ARG A 679 19.07 2.15 -27.40
CA ARG A 679 19.31 2.61 -26.02
C ARG A 679 18.49 3.84 -25.66
N ASP A 680 18.25 4.75 -26.60
CA ASP A 680 17.48 5.96 -26.32
C ASP A 680 15.97 5.69 -26.37
N ALA A 681 15.51 4.89 -27.34
CA ALA A 681 14.14 4.40 -27.41
C ALA A 681 13.77 3.61 -26.14
N PHE A 682 14.69 2.80 -25.61
CA PHE A 682 14.50 2.13 -24.33
C PHE A 682 14.21 3.14 -23.21
N TRP A 683 15.04 4.18 -23.06
CA TRP A 683 14.80 5.20 -22.02
C TRP A 683 13.56 6.03 -22.27
N ARG A 684 13.20 6.30 -23.54
CA ARG A 684 11.93 6.94 -23.92
C ARG A 684 10.74 6.17 -23.41
N ARG A 685 10.70 4.88 -23.69
CA ARG A 685 9.61 4.00 -23.26
C ARG A 685 9.62 3.76 -21.74
N ALA A 686 10.81 3.65 -21.14
CA ALA A 686 10.96 3.38 -19.71
C ALA A 686 10.73 4.60 -18.80
N ILE A 687 10.93 5.83 -19.30
CA ILE A 687 10.92 7.06 -18.49
C ILE A 687 9.90 8.08 -19.01
N ASP A 688 9.90 8.38 -20.30
CA ASP A 688 9.08 9.47 -20.87
C ASP A 688 7.63 9.03 -21.06
N GLU A 689 7.44 7.95 -21.81
CA GLU A 689 6.13 7.36 -22.08
C GLU A 689 5.57 6.63 -20.85
N ALA A 690 6.44 6.26 -19.91
CA ALA A 690 6.05 5.69 -18.63
C ALA A 690 5.55 6.73 -17.61
N HIS A 691 5.52 8.01 -17.96
CA HIS A 691 5.04 9.10 -17.08
C HIS A 691 5.73 9.10 -15.70
N LEU A 692 7.02 8.76 -15.65
CA LEU A 692 7.80 8.87 -14.42
C LEU A 692 7.90 10.35 -14.03
N PHE A 693 7.27 10.70 -12.91
CA PHE A 693 7.15 12.02 -12.28
C PHE A 693 6.01 12.92 -12.79
N TRP A 694 5.53 12.78 -14.03
CA TRP A 694 4.48 13.66 -14.58
C TRP A 694 3.56 12.95 -15.57
#